data_AF-A0A9D2FXV2-F1
#
_entry.id   AF-A0A9D2FXV2-F1
#
_cell.length_a   1.000
_cell.length_b   1.000
_cell.length_c   1.000
_cell.angle_alpha   90.00
_cell.angle_beta   90.00
_cell.angle_gamma   90.00
#
_symmetry.space_group_name_H-M   'P 1'
#
loop_
_entity.id
_entity.type
_entity.pdbx_description
1 polymer ?
#
loop_
_entity_poly.entity_id
_entity_poly.type
_entity_poly.pdbx_seq_one_letter_code
_entity_poly.pdbx_strand_id
1 'polypeptide(L)'
;MVMKHLDKLIPMAMGLAMLTSCADNDMPFFAVTDPGTNAQYAYLNEYDVLKNYIPSTANPNFKLGLGVDAGSFADGNAQYQIAVTNFNEVTPGNEMKYASIVHDDGFMDFGTVESFVQDAKDAGLTIYGHTLAWHSQQNVKYLNSLIADRVIDTGESGEVVETEDAYVDYSTFTSFPYFVMGYTPEFKDGCMVSTYPGEWYQYFIADKIPTEIGQNYTVTLSIKTSAPASMNLQFGNWGALTDKTINTTGGVWEEITVDYTNCQTAESFVVLQPGTFDGEVQLRWTRVTHSEEEEQVVNEYLYQNDFSGTEMPGGWGDTGPSFTIEQGAGPDGTAAYKITNPKAMASYQGQFAVDFDTPLTNGEKYFVSYWIKGSGSGNLGNGLQAPNAGYASAGEFGNAAFNTEWKQVTLSCTCSRDDATRLIFSFGDFVGDIYIDDLQFYIQKPANMEPLTPEEKKDTLTWAMDQWITGIMNATGGYVTAWDAVNEAISGGDSDGDGWFDLQSADTSDDPANNFYWQDYLTPEDYVPIVTKLATQRFEEAGGDPSQLKLFINDYNLESAWDDNAKLKSMIHWIKDVWEPRGAKIDGIGSQMHVTYNLDEAAQKNQEDHIVKMFELLASSGKLVKISELDMGITGPNGTITTDQVTYEQQLKMADFYKFIIEKYFEIIPQAQQYGITQWCCTDSPANSGWRPGEPVGLWDANYSRTPSYGGFANGLAGKVIVEPSPVPGDGSDAGAAE
;
A
#
# COMPACT_ATOMS: atom_id res chain seq x y z
N MET A 1 58.15 -22.16 -42.92
CA MET A 1 59.16 -21.12 -43.23
C MET A 1 58.60 -19.81 -42.69
N VAL A 2 59.24 -19.14 -41.72
CA VAL A 2 60.43 -18.26 -41.88
C VAL A 2 60.06 -17.03 -42.72
N MET A 3 60.06 -15.77 -42.25
CA MET A 3 60.42 -15.12 -40.96
C MET A 3 59.73 -13.70 -40.90
N LYS A 4 59.82 -12.76 -39.92
CA LYS A 4 60.75 -12.52 -38.78
C LYS A 4 60.11 -11.64 -37.64
N HIS A 5 60.96 -10.93 -36.86
CA HIS A 5 60.78 -10.02 -35.70
C HIS A 5 59.89 -8.77 -35.91
N LEU A 6 59.33 -8.02 -34.93
CA LEU A 6 59.69 -7.61 -33.53
C LEU A 6 60.86 -6.60 -33.35
N ASP A 7 60.59 -5.34 -32.94
CA ASP A 7 60.75 -4.87 -31.54
C ASP A 7 60.54 -3.34 -31.35
N LYS A 8 59.81 -2.96 -30.28
CA LYS A 8 59.91 -1.78 -29.38
C LYS A 8 60.16 -0.35 -29.91
N LEU A 9 59.25 0.58 -29.56
CA LEU A 9 59.50 1.66 -28.55
C LEU A 9 58.22 2.43 -28.15
N ILE A 10 58.23 2.99 -26.94
CA ILE A 10 57.16 3.66 -26.12
C ILE A 10 57.93 4.65 -25.17
N PRO A 11 57.44 5.83 -24.69
CA PRO A 11 56.04 6.25 -24.42
C PRO A 11 55.63 7.72 -24.77
N MET A 12 54.37 8.04 -24.43
CA MET A 12 53.85 9.28 -23.80
C MET A 12 53.66 10.63 -24.56
N ALA A 13 52.38 11.09 -24.49
CA ALA A 13 51.91 12.36 -23.88
C ALA A 13 51.15 13.37 -24.79
N MET A 14 50.01 13.84 -24.27
CA MET A 14 49.08 14.86 -24.82
C MET A 14 48.40 14.53 -26.17
N GLY A 15 47.17 14.98 -26.44
CA GLY A 15 46.23 15.65 -25.53
C GLY A 15 45.03 16.32 -26.24
N LEU A 16 43.85 15.67 -26.14
CA LEU A 16 42.50 16.21 -26.41
C LEU A 16 42.04 16.55 -27.85
N ALA A 17 40.72 16.47 -28.00
CA ALA A 17 39.85 17.18 -28.96
C ALA A 17 40.10 17.02 -30.47
N MET A 18 39.48 16.00 -31.08
CA MET A 18 38.26 16.17 -31.91
C MET A 18 37.77 14.81 -32.42
N LEU A 19 36.68 14.31 -31.84
CA LEU A 19 35.82 13.30 -32.47
C LEU A 19 34.39 13.81 -32.39
N THR A 20 33.92 14.39 -33.50
CA THR A 20 32.50 14.58 -33.75
C THR A 20 31.87 13.21 -33.92
N SER A 21 31.26 12.70 -32.85
CA SER A 21 30.41 11.51 -32.93
C SER A 21 29.13 11.88 -33.67
N CYS A 22 29.16 11.81 -35.00
CA CYS A 22 27.96 11.54 -35.77
C CYS A 22 27.53 10.11 -35.41
N ALA A 23 26.86 9.98 -34.27
CA ALA A 23 25.92 8.89 -34.07
C ALA A 23 24.71 9.26 -34.94
N ASP A 24 24.77 8.86 -36.21
CA ASP A 24 23.58 8.80 -37.03
C ASP A 24 22.67 7.77 -36.37
N ASN A 25 21.65 8.24 -35.64
CA ASN A 25 20.60 7.39 -35.08
C ASN A 25 19.72 6.91 -36.25
N ASP A 26 20.24 5.95 -37.01
CA ASP A 26 19.47 5.05 -37.85
C ASP A 26 18.54 4.25 -36.93
N MET A 27 17.42 4.88 -36.55
CA MET A 27 16.24 4.23 -35.96
C MET A 27 15.96 2.98 -36.81
N PRO A 28 16.03 1.76 -36.25
CA PRO A 28 15.90 0.55 -37.03
C PRO A 28 14.48 0.50 -37.61
N PHE A 29 14.37 0.79 -38.92
CA PHE A 29 13.10 0.86 -39.62
C PHE A 29 12.42 -0.51 -39.56
N PHE A 30 11.46 -0.66 -38.63
CA PHE A 30 10.69 -1.88 -38.54
C PHE A 30 9.86 -2.01 -39.82
N ALA A 31 10.20 -3.01 -40.63
CA ALA A 31 9.35 -3.37 -41.76
C ALA A 31 8.00 -3.79 -41.18
N VAL A 32 6.93 -3.05 -41.51
CA VAL A 32 5.57 -3.38 -41.11
C VAL A 32 5.34 -4.86 -41.39
N THR A 33 5.03 -5.63 -40.34
CA THR A 33 4.76 -7.06 -40.48
C THR A 33 3.55 -7.24 -41.38
N ASP A 34 3.78 -7.87 -42.52
CA ASP A 34 2.75 -8.30 -43.48
C ASP A 34 1.60 -8.96 -42.69
N PRO A 35 0.34 -8.45 -42.77
CA PRO A 35 -0.76 -8.76 -41.83
C PRO A 35 -1.35 -10.17 -42.03
N GLY A 36 -0.47 -11.18 -41.94
CA GLY A 36 -0.67 -12.49 -42.51
C GLY A 36 -0.73 -12.45 -44.04
N THR A 37 -0.70 -13.63 -44.67
CA THR A 37 -0.84 -13.76 -46.14
C THR A 37 -2.28 -13.51 -46.64
N ASN A 38 -3.08 -12.70 -45.95
CA ASN A 38 -4.45 -12.37 -46.33
C ASN A 38 -4.49 -11.00 -47.03
N ALA A 39 -4.55 -11.04 -48.37
CA ALA A 39 -4.60 -9.86 -49.22
C ALA A 39 -5.70 -8.85 -48.86
N GLN A 40 -6.76 -9.28 -48.16
CA GLN A 40 -7.83 -8.42 -47.66
C GLN A 40 -7.33 -7.26 -46.76
N TYR A 41 -6.28 -7.48 -45.98
CA TYR A 41 -5.74 -6.47 -45.05
C TYR A 41 -4.57 -5.65 -45.63
N ALA A 42 -4.10 -5.97 -46.84
CA ALA A 42 -2.87 -5.40 -47.41
C ALA A 42 -2.92 -3.86 -47.59
N TYR A 43 -4.11 -3.28 -47.78
CA TYR A 43 -4.30 -1.82 -47.88
C TYR A 43 -3.86 -1.06 -46.61
N LEU A 44 -3.86 -1.72 -45.45
CA LEU A 44 -3.42 -1.11 -44.19
C LEU A 44 -1.92 -0.77 -44.17
N ASN A 45 -1.14 -1.31 -45.11
CA ASN A 45 0.26 -0.97 -45.32
C ASN A 45 0.46 0.35 -46.10
N GLU A 46 -0.58 0.88 -46.75
CA GLU A 46 -0.52 2.16 -47.48
C GLU A 46 -0.67 3.39 -46.56
N TYR A 47 -1.10 3.19 -45.31
CA TYR A 47 -1.11 4.24 -44.30
C TYR A 47 0.29 4.54 -43.74
N ASP A 48 0.55 5.82 -43.52
CA ASP A 48 1.72 6.35 -42.81
C ASP A 48 1.52 6.24 -41.28
N VAL A 49 2.51 6.66 -40.49
CA VAL A 49 2.42 6.73 -39.02
C VAL A 49 1.41 7.78 -38.56
N LEU A 50 0.65 7.49 -37.48
CA LEU A 50 -0.54 8.28 -37.10
C LEU A 50 -0.27 9.79 -36.96
N LYS A 51 0.86 10.19 -36.34
CA LYS A 51 1.22 11.60 -36.17
C LYS A 51 1.42 12.41 -37.46
N ASN A 52 1.61 11.76 -38.60
CA ASN A 52 1.70 12.44 -39.90
C ASN A 52 0.32 12.90 -40.42
N TYR A 53 -0.78 12.44 -39.82
CA TYR A 53 -2.15 12.87 -40.15
C TYR A 53 -2.67 14.02 -39.28
N ILE A 54 -2.01 14.33 -38.15
CA ILE A 54 -2.40 15.44 -37.27
C ILE A 54 -2.25 16.79 -38.01
N PRO A 55 -3.22 17.73 -37.91
CA PRO A 55 -3.10 19.09 -38.43
C PRO A 55 -2.16 19.98 -37.59
N SER A 56 -0.95 19.52 -37.32
CA SER A 56 0.04 20.08 -36.36
C SER A 56 0.47 21.52 -36.65
N THR A 57 0.40 21.99 -37.90
CA THR A 57 0.66 23.39 -38.25
C THR A 57 -0.53 24.32 -37.91
N ALA A 58 -1.75 23.78 -37.85
CA ALA A 58 -2.93 24.53 -37.40
C ALA A 58 -3.05 24.48 -35.87
N ASN A 59 -2.99 23.28 -35.28
CA ASN A 59 -2.99 23.07 -33.83
C ASN A 59 -1.64 22.49 -33.35
N PRO A 60 -0.66 23.35 -33.00
CA PRO A 60 0.67 22.92 -32.54
C PRO A 60 0.70 22.42 -31.09
N ASN A 61 -0.39 22.59 -30.35
CA ASN A 61 -0.49 22.16 -28.95
C ASN A 61 -1.13 20.76 -28.80
N PHE A 62 -1.74 20.23 -29.87
CA PHE A 62 -2.44 18.95 -29.86
C PHE A 62 -1.51 17.77 -29.54
N LYS A 63 -1.96 16.89 -28.66
CA LYS A 63 -1.27 15.68 -28.24
C LYS A 63 -1.98 14.43 -28.74
N LEU A 64 -1.31 13.69 -29.63
CA LEU A 64 -1.68 12.31 -29.94
C LEU A 64 -0.95 11.37 -28.97
N GLY A 65 -1.69 10.68 -28.10
CA GLY A 65 -1.15 9.86 -27.02
C GLY A 65 -1.44 8.36 -27.13
N LEU A 66 -0.65 7.54 -26.41
CA LEU A 66 -0.84 6.10 -26.30
C LEU A 66 -0.79 5.65 -24.83
N GLY A 67 -1.74 4.80 -24.42
CA GLY A 67 -1.67 4.05 -23.16
C GLY A 67 -0.58 2.98 -23.21
N VAL A 68 0.31 2.98 -22.23
CA VAL A 68 1.48 2.07 -22.17
C VAL A 68 1.65 1.42 -20.80
N ASP A 69 2.17 0.20 -20.81
CA ASP A 69 2.74 -0.46 -19.63
C ASP A 69 4.21 -0.02 -19.53
N ALA A 70 4.63 0.47 -18.36
CA ALA A 70 5.92 1.13 -18.19
C ALA A 70 7.09 0.14 -18.27
N GLY A 71 6.90 -1.10 -17.80
CA GLY A 71 7.91 -2.16 -17.95
C GLY A 71 8.10 -2.55 -19.41
N SER A 72 6.99 -2.74 -20.13
CA SER A 72 6.96 -3.02 -21.57
C SER A 72 7.58 -1.88 -22.40
N PHE A 73 7.39 -0.63 -21.95
CA PHE A 73 8.01 0.53 -22.57
C PHE A 73 9.53 0.56 -22.34
N ALA A 74 10.00 0.32 -21.12
CA ALA A 74 11.43 0.29 -20.76
C ALA A 74 12.21 -0.85 -21.46
N ASP A 75 11.56 -1.99 -21.74
CA ASP A 75 12.12 -3.11 -22.52
C ASP A 75 12.42 -2.74 -24.00
N GLY A 76 12.03 -1.54 -24.47
CA GLY A 76 12.29 -1.07 -25.84
C GLY A 76 11.53 -1.87 -26.92
N ASN A 77 10.47 -2.59 -26.52
CA ASN A 77 9.78 -3.60 -27.31
C ASN A 77 8.85 -3.00 -28.40
N ALA A 78 8.02 -3.84 -29.02
CA ALA A 78 7.11 -3.40 -30.09
C ALA A 78 6.17 -2.25 -29.67
N GLN A 79 5.68 -2.21 -28.42
CA GLN A 79 4.86 -1.11 -27.91
C GLN A 79 5.66 0.20 -27.80
N TYR A 80 6.90 0.15 -27.32
CA TYR A 80 7.81 1.31 -27.33
C TYR A 80 8.05 1.82 -28.76
N GLN A 81 8.37 0.92 -29.70
CA GLN A 81 8.59 1.31 -31.10
C GLN A 81 7.33 1.94 -31.70
N ILE A 82 6.14 1.40 -31.42
CA ILE A 82 4.86 1.96 -31.86
C ILE A 82 4.62 3.35 -31.24
N ALA A 83 4.84 3.52 -29.93
CA ALA A 83 4.71 4.80 -29.24
C ALA A 83 5.60 5.88 -29.90
N VAL A 84 6.91 5.63 -30.00
CA VAL A 84 7.87 6.58 -30.56
C VAL A 84 7.62 6.87 -32.05
N THR A 85 7.17 5.89 -32.84
CA THR A 85 6.90 6.10 -34.26
C THR A 85 5.57 6.79 -34.55
N ASN A 86 4.49 6.50 -33.81
CA ASN A 86 3.14 6.96 -34.16
C ASN A 86 2.62 8.13 -33.31
N PHE A 87 3.14 8.35 -32.10
CA PHE A 87 2.55 9.25 -31.11
C PHE A 87 3.50 10.40 -30.74
N ASN A 88 2.99 11.32 -29.91
CA ASN A 88 3.71 12.47 -29.33
C ASN A 88 3.72 12.44 -27.79
N GLU A 89 2.84 11.63 -27.20
CA GLU A 89 2.57 11.57 -25.77
C GLU A 89 2.34 10.11 -25.34
N VAL A 90 2.61 9.78 -24.08
CA VAL A 90 2.27 8.49 -23.47
C VAL A 90 1.62 8.67 -22.10
N THR A 91 0.70 7.77 -21.76
CA THR A 91 0.07 7.67 -20.44
C THR A 91 0.40 6.30 -19.84
N PRO A 92 1.07 6.21 -18.67
CA PRO A 92 1.30 4.92 -18.02
C PRO A 92 0.01 4.35 -17.43
N GLY A 93 -0.25 3.07 -17.64
CA GLY A 93 -1.53 2.42 -17.32
C GLY A 93 -1.80 2.27 -15.83
N ASN A 94 -0.77 1.97 -15.02
CA ASN A 94 -0.92 1.80 -13.57
C ASN A 94 0.19 2.44 -12.73
N GLU A 95 1.36 2.71 -13.30
CA GLU A 95 2.61 2.91 -12.57
C GLU A 95 2.75 4.30 -11.96
N MET A 96 1.83 5.22 -12.28
CA MET A 96 1.65 6.51 -11.59
C MET A 96 0.43 6.55 -10.65
N LYS A 97 -0.25 5.40 -10.42
CA LYS A 97 -1.39 5.30 -9.49
C LYS A 97 -0.92 5.00 -8.07
N TYR A 98 -1.70 5.44 -7.09
CA TYR A 98 -1.38 5.36 -5.66
C TYR A 98 -0.97 3.96 -5.19
N ALA A 99 -1.80 2.93 -5.40
CA ALA A 99 -1.50 1.56 -4.95
C ALA A 99 -0.33 0.86 -5.68
N SER A 100 0.20 1.45 -6.77
CA SER A 100 1.40 0.94 -7.44
C SER A 100 2.70 1.41 -6.78
N ILE A 101 2.61 2.39 -5.87
CA ILE A 101 3.75 3.10 -5.27
C ILE A 101 3.68 3.05 -3.73
N VAL A 102 2.48 3.21 -3.14
CA VAL A 102 2.30 3.33 -1.68
C VAL A 102 2.00 1.96 -1.04
N HIS A 103 2.91 1.54 -0.17
CA HIS A 103 2.85 0.27 0.56
C HIS A 103 2.03 0.39 1.87
N ASP A 104 1.70 -0.76 2.46
CA ASP A 104 0.85 -0.88 3.67
C ASP A 104 1.41 -0.16 4.91
N ASP A 105 2.72 0.09 4.95
CA ASP A 105 3.46 0.81 5.99
C ASP A 105 3.66 2.30 5.68
N GLY A 106 3.12 2.78 4.55
CA GLY A 106 3.31 4.14 4.07
C GLY A 106 4.62 4.40 3.32
N PHE A 107 5.47 3.39 3.11
CA PHE A 107 6.62 3.52 2.23
C PHE A 107 6.17 3.79 0.78
N MET A 108 6.93 4.58 0.03
CA MET A 108 6.61 4.99 -1.34
C MET A 108 7.79 4.72 -2.26
N ASP A 109 7.65 3.78 -3.20
CA ASP A 109 8.67 3.49 -4.22
C ASP A 109 8.36 4.16 -5.56
N PHE A 110 9.10 5.22 -5.88
CA PHE A 110 8.97 5.95 -7.14
C PHE A 110 9.93 5.47 -8.25
N GLY A 111 10.76 4.45 -8.02
CA GLY A 111 11.84 4.07 -8.95
C GLY A 111 11.37 3.71 -10.37
N THR A 112 10.22 3.05 -10.49
CA THR A 112 9.58 2.75 -11.78
C THR A 112 9.14 4.03 -12.52
N VAL A 113 8.62 5.02 -11.79
CA VAL A 113 8.23 6.32 -12.34
C VAL A 113 9.45 7.09 -12.82
N GLU A 114 10.51 7.15 -12.02
CA GLU A 114 11.75 7.83 -12.39
C GLU A 114 12.38 7.26 -13.67
N SER A 115 12.39 5.92 -13.82
CA SER A 115 12.85 5.27 -15.06
C SER A 115 11.95 5.62 -16.24
N PHE A 116 10.64 5.38 -16.14
CA PHE A 116 9.69 5.63 -17.23
C PHE A 116 9.73 7.10 -17.71
N VAL A 117 9.86 8.04 -16.76
CA VAL A 117 10.02 9.46 -17.05
C VAL A 117 11.33 9.75 -17.80
N GLN A 118 12.42 9.04 -17.50
CA GLN A 118 13.68 9.17 -18.24
C GLN A 118 13.61 8.51 -19.62
N ASP A 119 13.02 7.32 -19.73
CA ASP A 119 12.86 6.59 -21.00
C ASP A 119 11.99 7.40 -21.98
N ALA A 120 10.92 8.04 -21.50
CA ALA A 120 10.09 8.94 -22.32
C ALA A 120 10.81 10.24 -22.72
N LYS A 121 11.65 10.81 -21.83
CA LYS A 121 12.50 11.98 -22.14
C LYS A 121 13.46 11.67 -23.27
N ASP A 122 14.19 10.55 -23.19
CA ASP A 122 15.19 10.16 -24.19
C ASP A 122 14.53 9.70 -25.51
N ALA A 123 13.29 9.19 -25.44
CA ALA A 123 12.44 8.93 -26.60
C ALA A 123 11.85 10.21 -27.24
N GLY A 124 11.90 11.36 -26.57
CA GLY A 124 11.32 12.63 -27.03
C GLY A 124 9.78 12.71 -26.97
N LEU A 125 9.15 11.91 -26.10
CA LEU A 125 7.70 11.87 -25.88
C LEU A 125 7.32 12.69 -24.64
N THR A 126 6.21 13.44 -24.68
CA THR A 126 5.63 13.98 -23.43
C THR A 126 4.90 12.88 -22.67
N ILE A 127 4.73 13.07 -21.37
CA ILE A 127 3.90 12.19 -20.55
C ILE A 127 2.64 12.95 -20.15
N TYR A 128 1.51 12.26 -20.22
CA TYR A 128 0.30 12.62 -19.51
C TYR A 128 0.22 11.77 -18.23
N GLY A 129 0.26 12.41 -17.06
CA GLY A 129 0.28 11.72 -15.79
C GLY A 129 -1.10 11.20 -15.42
N HIS A 130 -1.21 9.90 -15.13
CA HIS A 130 -2.49 9.18 -15.07
C HIS A 130 -3.47 9.79 -14.06
N THR A 131 -3.16 9.80 -12.76
CA THR A 131 -4.02 10.45 -11.77
C THR A 131 -3.27 10.82 -10.50
N LEU A 132 -3.57 12.00 -9.95
CA LEU A 132 -3.07 12.43 -8.64
C LEU A 132 -4.00 12.05 -7.49
N ALA A 133 -5.30 11.89 -7.74
CA ALA A 133 -6.27 11.40 -6.75
C ALA A 133 -7.44 10.66 -7.43
N TRP A 134 -7.83 9.54 -6.84
CA TRP A 134 -8.90 8.67 -7.33
C TRP A 134 -9.48 7.91 -6.14
N HIS A 135 -10.71 7.42 -6.25
CA HIS A 135 -11.33 6.60 -5.22
C HIS A 135 -10.84 5.14 -5.29
N SER A 136 -10.47 4.66 -6.48
CA SER A 136 -9.98 3.28 -6.69
C SER A 136 -8.46 3.18 -6.78
N GLN A 137 -7.93 1.95 -6.72
CA GLN A 137 -6.51 1.62 -6.67
C GLN A 137 -5.72 2.46 -5.66
N GLN A 138 -6.26 2.58 -4.43
CA GLN A 138 -5.65 3.24 -3.26
C GLN A 138 -5.11 2.18 -2.27
N ASN A 139 -4.10 2.51 -1.44
CA ASN A 139 -3.73 1.62 -0.33
C ASN A 139 -4.68 1.86 0.86
N VAL A 140 -5.84 1.21 0.80
CA VAL A 140 -6.92 1.34 1.79
C VAL A 140 -6.44 0.99 3.20
N LYS A 141 -5.55 0.00 3.34
CA LYS A 141 -5.00 -0.45 4.63
C LYS A 141 -4.12 0.62 5.28
N TYR A 142 -3.19 1.21 4.53
CA TYR A 142 -2.38 2.32 5.01
C TYR A 142 -3.26 3.53 5.36
N LEU A 143 -4.14 3.96 4.44
CA LEU A 143 -5.00 5.14 4.65
C LEU A 143 -5.93 4.97 5.87
N ASN A 144 -6.55 3.80 6.05
CA ASN A 144 -7.37 3.52 7.23
C ASN A 144 -6.55 3.46 8.53
N SER A 145 -5.28 3.03 8.49
CA SER A 145 -4.40 3.06 9.66
C SER A 145 -4.10 4.47 10.16
N LEU A 146 -4.01 5.45 9.24
CA LEU A 146 -3.81 6.87 9.58
C LEU A 146 -5.03 7.50 10.26
N ILE A 147 -6.24 7.04 9.94
CA ILE A 147 -7.50 7.55 10.49
C ILE A 147 -8.16 6.61 11.50
N ALA A 148 -7.40 5.64 12.02
CA ALA A 148 -7.82 4.76 13.10
C ALA A 148 -8.04 5.55 14.40
N ASP A 149 -8.73 4.92 15.36
CA ASP A 149 -8.87 5.46 16.71
C ASP A 149 -7.48 5.52 17.37
N ARG A 150 -7.21 6.58 18.15
CA ARG A 150 -5.90 6.81 18.77
C ARG A 150 -5.89 6.46 20.25
N VAL A 151 -4.73 6.03 20.74
CA VAL A 151 -4.42 5.98 22.18
C VAL A 151 -4.39 7.41 22.72
N ILE A 152 -5.15 7.67 23.79
CA ILE A 152 -5.08 8.92 24.57
C ILE A 152 -3.96 8.76 25.60
N ASP A 153 -2.89 9.54 25.50
CA ASP A 153 -2.11 9.90 26.69
C ASP A 153 -3.02 10.75 27.60
N THR A 154 -3.54 10.13 28.65
CA THR A 154 -4.49 10.75 29.58
C THR A 154 -3.81 11.71 30.55
N GLY A 155 -2.48 11.70 30.66
CA GLY A 155 -1.73 12.37 31.71
C GLY A 155 -1.97 11.84 33.14
N GLU A 156 -2.89 10.89 33.31
CA GLU A 156 -2.95 9.98 34.45
C GLU A 156 -2.06 8.79 34.10
N SER A 157 -0.78 8.88 34.47
CA SER A 157 0.22 7.81 34.28
C SER A 157 -0.36 6.45 34.66
N GLY A 158 -0.07 5.41 33.87
CA GLY A 158 -0.33 4.03 34.25
C GLY A 158 0.29 3.69 35.60
N GLU A 159 -0.03 2.53 36.19
CA GLU A 159 0.67 2.13 37.42
C GLU A 159 2.15 1.92 37.07
N VAL A 160 2.99 2.86 37.53
CA VAL A 160 4.41 2.92 37.17
C VAL A 160 5.13 1.82 37.93
N VAL A 161 5.40 0.71 37.25
CA VAL A 161 6.04 -0.46 37.84
C VAL A 161 7.54 -0.16 37.99
N GLU A 162 8.01 -0.06 39.24
CA GLU A 162 9.45 -0.03 39.52
C GLU A 162 10.00 -1.46 39.54
N THR A 163 10.59 -1.89 38.42
CA THR A 163 11.20 -3.22 38.25
C THR A 163 12.63 -3.21 38.78
N GLU A 164 13.00 -4.23 39.59
CA GLU A 164 14.34 -4.35 40.19
C GLU A 164 15.30 -5.18 39.32
N ASP A 165 16.08 -4.51 38.48
CA ASP A 165 17.09 -5.13 37.59
C ASP A 165 18.24 -5.78 38.35
N ALA A 166 18.67 -5.15 39.45
CA ALA A 166 19.74 -5.67 40.31
C ALA A 166 19.66 -5.13 41.73
N TYR A 167 19.82 -6.03 42.70
CA TYR A 167 20.05 -5.68 44.11
C TYR A 167 21.27 -6.42 44.67
N VAL A 168 22.19 -5.67 45.26
CA VAL A 168 23.44 -6.18 45.82
C VAL A 168 23.51 -5.88 47.31
N ASP A 169 23.25 -6.87 48.16
CA ASP A 169 23.42 -6.79 49.62
C ASP A 169 24.86 -7.12 50.02
N TYR A 170 25.64 -6.12 50.43
CA TYR A 170 27.04 -6.30 50.82
C TYR A 170 27.23 -7.08 52.12
N SER A 171 26.17 -7.29 52.92
CA SER A 171 26.25 -8.13 54.12
C SER A 171 26.44 -9.62 53.82
N THR A 172 26.15 -10.03 52.58
CA THR A 172 26.35 -11.41 52.10
C THR A 172 27.80 -11.71 51.68
N PHE A 173 28.65 -10.68 51.53
CA PHE A 173 30.00 -10.80 50.98
C PHE A 173 31.08 -10.85 52.06
N THR A 174 32.12 -11.66 51.80
CA THR A 174 33.32 -11.79 52.66
C THR A 174 34.63 -11.50 51.93
N SER A 175 34.56 -11.22 50.63
CA SER A 175 35.68 -10.86 49.75
C SER A 175 35.14 -10.12 48.52
N PHE A 176 35.95 -9.24 47.92
CA PHE A 176 35.53 -8.45 46.76
C PHE A 176 35.27 -9.35 45.54
N PRO A 177 34.07 -9.32 44.93
CA PRO A 177 33.69 -10.27 43.89
C PRO A 177 34.03 -9.79 42.47
N TYR A 178 34.28 -8.49 42.29
CA TYR A 178 34.38 -7.83 40.98
C TYR A 178 35.83 -7.70 40.48
N PHE A 179 35.99 -7.22 39.25
CA PHE A 179 37.30 -6.91 38.68
C PHE A 179 38.03 -5.81 39.48
N VAL A 180 39.29 -6.06 39.85
CA VAL A 180 40.08 -5.16 40.70
C VAL A 180 40.70 -4.02 39.88
N MET A 181 40.16 -2.81 40.03
CA MET A 181 40.62 -1.59 39.34
C MET A 181 41.75 -0.89 40.10
N GLY A 182 42.79 -1.64 40.49
CA GLY A 182 43.90 -1.15 41.31
C GLY A 182 43.59 -0.99 42.80
N TYR A 183 42.31 -0.83 43.16
CA TYR A 183 41.83 -0.80 44.55
C TYR A 183 40.92 -1.99 44.87
N THR A 184 40.89 -2.43 46.13
CA THR A 184 40.03 -3.53 46.61
C THR A 184 39.41 -3.15 47.96
N PRO A 185 38.08 -2.89 48.01
CA PRO A 185 37.34 -2.71 49.26
C PRO A 185 37.41 -3.93 50.19
N GLU A 186 37.32 -3.68 51.48
CA GLU A 186 37.16 -4.70 52.52
C GLU A 186 35.67 -4.89 52.86
N PHE A 187 35.32 -6.01 53.52
CA PHE A 187 33.96 -6.26 54.00
C PHE A 187 33.97 -6.37 55.52
N LYS A 188 33.23 -5.47 56.19
CA LYS A 188 33.25 -5.27 57.65
C LYS A 188 31.85 -4.91 58.14
N ASP A 189 31.42 -5.49 59.25
CA ASP A 189 30.14 -5.19 59.92
C ASP A 189 28.91 -5.16 58.98
N GLY A 190 28.89 -6.08 58.01
CA GLY A 190 27.81 -6.20 57.02
C GLY A 190 27.84 -5.15 55.89
N CYS A 191 28.92 -4.41 55.75
CA CYS A 191 29.10 -3.35 54.76
C CYS A 191 30.33 -3.59 53.89
N MET A 192 30.30 -3.14 52.64
CA MET A 192 31.50 -2.94 51.83
C MET A 192 32.14 -1.61 52.26
N VAL A 193 33.44 -1.63 52.58
CA VAL A 193 34.17 -0.49 53.15
C VAL A 193 35.40 -0.18 52.32
N SER A 194 35.56 1.08 51.92
CA SER A 194 36.80 1.61 51.35
C SER A 194 37.38 2.72 52.21
N THR A 195 38.70 2.89 52.14
CA THR A 195 39.47 3.91 52.83
C THR A 195 40.51 4.47 51.89
N TYR A 196 40.79 5.77 51.96
CA TYR A 196 41.69 6.44 51.03
C TYR A 196 43.10 5.80 50.98
N PRO A 197 43.57 5.34 49.80
CA PRO A 197 44.89 4.71 49.67
C PRO A 197 46.06 5.71 49.59
N GLY A 198 45.78 7.03 49.59
CA GLY A 198 46.77 8.09 49.38
C GLY A 198 46.89 8.58 47.92
N GLU A 199 46.13 7.99 46.99
CA GLU A 199 46.03 8.37 45.58
C GLU A 199 44.61 8.17 45.03
N TRP A 200 44.33 8.62 43.80
CA TRP A 200 43.00 8.56 43.21
C TRP A 200 42.52 7.12 43.03
N TYR A 201 41.29 6.79 43.43
CA TYR A 201 40.78 5.42 43.38
C TYR A 201 39.30 5.29 43.01
N GLN A 202 38.94 4.10 42.51
CA GLN A 202 37.60 3.68 42.12
C GLN A 202 37.43 2.16 42.29
N TYR A 203 36.19 1.68 42.37
CA TYR A 203 35.86 0.25 42.43
C TYR A 203 34.44 -0.03 41.94
N PHE A 204 34.22 -1.24 41.40
CA PHE A 204 32.88 -1.74 41.11
C PHE A 204 32.08 -1.90 42.40
N ILE A 205 30.78 -1.61 42.30
CA ILE A 205 29.80 -1.89 43.36
C ILE A 205 28.67 -2.80 42.86
N ALA A 206 28.47 -2.91 41.54
CA ALA A 206 27.66 -3.96 40.90
C ALA A 206 28.22 -4.27 39.50
N ASP A 207 28.00 -5.47 38.97
CA ASP A 207 28.35 -5.88 37.61
C ASP A 207 27.27 -6.81 37.00
N LYS A 208 27.29 -6.98 35.66
CA LYS A 208 26.39 -7.85 34.89
C LYS A 208 24.89 -7.57 35.11
N ILE A 209 24.55 -6.29 35.20
CA ILE A 209 23.16 -5.85 35.24
C ILE A 209 22.62 -5.94 33.81
N PRO A 210 21.57 -6.74 33.53
CA PRO A 210 20.92 -6.69 32.22
C PRO A 210 20.31 -5.30 32.04
N THR A 211 20.50 -4.68 30.87
CA THR A 211 19.90 -3.38 30.55
C THR A 211 19.43 -3.35 29.10
N GLU A 212 18.55 -2.41 28.75
CA GLU A 212 18.10 -2.22 27.37
C GLU A 212 18.59 -0.90 26.77
N ILE A 213 18.73 -0.87 25.44
CA ILE A 213 19.22 0.31 24.72
C ILE A 213 18.03 1.26 24.50
N GLY A 214 18.16 2.49 25.00
CA GLY A 214 17.09 3.50 25.04
C GLY A 214 16.44 3.65 26.41
N GLN A 215 16.46 2.61 27.24
CA GLN A 215 15.76 2.59 28.53
C GLN A 215 16.41 3.50 29.58
N ASN A 216 15.59 4.04 30.49
CA ASN A 216 16.03 4.85 31.63
C ASN A 216 16.17 3.96 32.88
N TYR A 217 17.24 4.19 33.66
CA TYR A 217 17.54 3.44 34.88
C TYR A 217 17.89 4.36 36.05
N THR A 218 17.52 3.94 37.26
CA THR A 218 17.76 4.65 38.50
C THR A 218 18.63 3.79 39.43
N VAL A 219 19.78 4.32 39.83
CA VAL A 219 20.71 3.65 40.76
C VAL A 219 20.56 4.26 42.14
N THR A 220 20.25 3.46 43.15
CA THR A 220 20.14 3.89 44.56
C THR A 220 21.16 3.17 45.45
N LEU A 221 21.89 3.94 46.25
CA LEU A 221 22.93 3.46 47.17
C LEU A 221 22.53 3.73 48.62
N SER A 222 22.60 2.72 49.50
CA SER A 222 22.63 2.97 50.95
C SER A 222 24.08 3.14 51.38
N ILE A 223 24.48 4.40 51.60
CA ILE A 223 25.87 4.84 51.72
C ILE A 223 26.11 5.62 53.02
N LYS A 224 27.36 5.59 53.50
CA LYS A 224 27.85 6.42 54.60
C LYS A 224 29.30 6.80 54.36
N THR A 225 29.65 8.06 54.57
CA THR A 225 31.04 8.55 54.53
C THR A 225 31.51 9.03 55.90
N SER A 226 32.82 9.07 56.14
CA SER A 226 33.39 9.55 57.41
C SER A 226 33.31 11.07 57.60
N ALA A 227 33.16 11.81 56.51
CA ALA A 227 33.11 13.27 56.41
C ALA A 227 32.34 13.65 55.13
N PRO A 228 31.88 14.91 54.97
CA PRO A 228 31.23 15.34 53.73
C PRO A 228 32.10 15.05 52.51
N ALA A 229 31.52 14.45 51.48
CA ALA A 229 32.24 13.99 50.29
C ALA A 229 31.48 14.34 49.01
N SER A 230 32.23 14.51 47.93
CA SER A 230 31.74 14.64 46.56
C SER A 230 32.49 13.61 45.73
N MET A 231 31.76 12.71 45.07
CA MET A 231 32.27 11.49 44.45
C MET A 231 31.53 11.26 43.13
N ASN A 232 32.12 10.55 42.17
CA ASN A 232 31.40 10.18 40.95
C ASN A 232 30.85 8.76 41.06
N LEU A 233 29.62 8.57 40.61
CA LEU A 233 29.00 7.28 40.33
C LEU A 233 28.95 7.11 38.81
N GLN A 234 29.18 5.90 38.31
CA GLN A 234 29.14 5.60 36.87
C GLN A 234 28.24 4.41 36.58
N PHE A 235 27.55 4.45 35.45
CA PHE A 235 26.66 3.40 34.95
C PHE A 235 26.86 3.18 33.44
N GLY A 236 26.47 2.01 32.94
CA GLY A 236 26.69 1.57 31.56
C GLY A 236 27.90 0.62 31.46
N ASN A 237 28.64 0.67 30.35
CA ASN A 237 29.82 -0.18 30.11
C ASN A 237 31.04 0.62 29.60
N TRP A 238 32.21 -0.03 29.44
CA TRP A 238 33.46 0.62 29.04
C TRP A 238 33.47 1.36 27.69
N GLY A 239 32.54 1.06 26.77
CA GLY A 239 32.35 1.80 25.52
C GLY A 239 31.16 2.77 25.54
N ALA A 240 30.33 2.71 26.57
CA ALA A 240 29.05 3.39 26.70
C ALA A 240 28.80 3.74 28.19
N LEU A 241 29.63 4.64 28.74
CA LEU A 241 29.67 4.96 30.16
C LEU A 241 29.17 6.38 30.44
N THR A 242 28.28 6.53 31.42
CA THR A 242 27.79 7.82 31.90
C THR A 242 28.20 8.01 33.36
N ASP A 243 28.79 9.15 33.71
CA ASP A 243 29.11 9.54 35.08
C ASP A 243 28.19 10.63 35.64
N LYS A 244 27.99 10.59 36.96
CA LYS A 244 27.12 11.50 37.73
C LYS A 244 27.79 11.80 39.08
N THR A 245 27.91 13.07 39.46
CA THR A 245 28.46 13.43 40.77
C THR A 245 27.42 13.28 41.88
N ILE A 246 27.72 12.41 42.84
CA ILE A 246 26.97 12.26 44.09
C ILE A 246 27.64 13.02 45.23
N ASN A 247 26.84 13.43 46.22
CA ASN A 247 27.32 14.16 47.40
C ASN A 247 26.74 13.53 48.67
N THR A 248 27.56 13.37 49.70
CA THR A 248 27.19 12.74 50.98
C THR A 248 27.41 13.72 52.13
N THR A 249 26.50 13.76 53.10
CA THR A 249 26.57 14.66 54.26
C THR A 249 27.61 14.23 55.31
N GLY A 250 27.90 12.93 55.39
CA GLY A 250 28.97 12.38 56.24
C GLY A 250 28.59 12.16 57.70
N GLY A 251 29.17 11.13 58.31
CA GLY A 251 28.90 10.70 59.69
C GLY A 251 27.60 9.91 59.88
N VAL A 252 26.62 10.09 59.00
CA VAL A 252 25.31 9.41 58.99
C VAL A 252 25.23 8.36 57.87
N TRP A 253 24.21 7.49 57.93
CA TRP A 253 23.77 6.70 56.77
C TRP A 253 22.72 7.50 56.00
N GLU A 254 22.84 7.54 54.69
CA GLU A 254 21.93 8.22 53.77
C GLU A 254 21.69 7.35 52.52
N GLU A 255 20.53 7.53 51.89
CA GLU A 255 20.22 6.88 50.62
C GLU A 255 20.36 7.90 49.49
N ILE A 256 21.14 7.53 48.47
CA ILE A 256 21.50 8.41 47.35
C ILE A 256 21.00 7.76 46.06
N THR A 257 20.02 8.40 45.43
CA THR A 257 19.39 7.99 44.18
C THR A 257 19.91 8.83 43.01
N VAL A 258 20.16 8.20 41.86
CA VAL A 258 20.76 8.82 40.67
C VAL A 258 20.17 8.23 39.40
N ASP A 259 19.59 9.10 38.56
CA ASP A 259 18.94 8.70 37.31
C ASP A 259 19.89 8.80 36.11
N TYR A 260 19.85 7.76 35.27
CA TYR A 260 20.61 7.60 34.04
C TYR A 260 19.62 7.38 32.89
N THR A 261 19.49 8.39 32.03
CA THR A 261 18.57 8.34 30.90
C THR A 261 19.21 7.79 29.64
N ASN A 262 18.41 7.16 28.77
CA ASN A 262 18.81 6.68 27.45
C ASN A 262 20.06 5.77 27.48
N CYS A 263 19.97 4.65 28.21
CA CYS A 263 21.08 3.68 28.31
C CYS A 263 21.54 3.20 26.92
N GLN A 264 22.85 3.00 26.74
CA GLN A 264 23.47 2.70 25.44
C GLN A 264 24.10 1.29 25.41
N THR A 265 23.64 0.36 26.25
CA THR A 265 24.18 -1.01 26.29
C THR A 265 23.18 -2.06 26.80
N ALA A 266 23.38 -3.31 26.35
CA ALA A 266 22.62 -4.49 26.76
C ALA A 266 23.08 -5.10 28.11
N GLU A 267 24.28 -4.75 28.60
CA GLU A 267 24.78 -5.18 29.91
C GLU A 267 25.57 -4.02 30.55
N SER A 268 25.22 -3.69 31.79
CA SER A 268 25.76 -2.56 32.55
C SER A 268 26.45 -2.98 33.84
N PHE A 269 27.26 -2.08 34.37
CA PHE A 269 27.87 -2.17 35.69
C PHE A 269 27.70 -0.85 36.45
N VAL A 270 27.91 -0.87 37.78
CA VAL A 270 27.98 0.35 38.60
C VAL A 270 29.38 0.47 39.19
N VAL A 271 30.03 1.62 38.98
CA VAL A 271 31.35 1.94 39.55
C VAL A 271 31.25 3.18 40.42
N LEU A 272 31.79 3.10 41.64
CA LEU A 272 31.95 4.25 42.53
C LEU A 272 33.40 4.76 42.44
N GLN A 273 33.54 6.07 42.29
CA GLN A 273 34.79 6.80 42.21
C GLN A 273 34.88 7.82 43.37
N PRO A 274 35.35 7.42 44.58
CA PRO A 274 35.65 8.37 45.64
C PRO A 274 36.81 9.31 45.28
N GLY A 275 37.62 8.94 44.29
CA GLY A 275 38.67 9.78 43.73
C GLY A 275 39.73 10.12 44.78
N THR A 276 39.85 11.39 45.15
CA THR A 276 40.80 11.84 46.20
C THR A 276 40.12 12.21 47.51
N PHE A 277 38.99 11.58 47.84
CA PHE A 277 38.33 11.74 49.15
C PHE A 277 39.17 11.07 50.26
N ASP A 278 39.80 11.89 51.11
CA ASP A 278 40.56 11.45 52.28
C ASP A 278 39.62 11.06 53.43
N GLY A 279 39.08 9.84 53.36
CA GLY A 279 38.13 9.33 54.32
C GLY A 279 37.79 7.85 54.14
N GLU A 280 36.79 7.40 54.89
CA GLU A 280 36.17 6.08 54.78
C GLU A 280 34.80 6.20 54.08
N VAL A 281 34.50 5.25 53.20
CA VAL A 281 33.20 5.10 52.52
C VAL A 281 32.66 3.70 52.82
N GLN A 282 31.46 3.63 53.38
CA GLN A 282 30.74 2.41 53.70
C GLN A 282 29.49 2.29 52.80
N LEU A 283 29.20 1.11 52.30
CA LEU A 283 27.99 0.78 51.54
C LEU A 283 27.32 -0.45 52.15
N ARG A 284 25.99 -0.41 52.30
CA ARG A 284 25.16 -1.56 52.74
C ARG A 284 24.60 -2.34 51.57
N TRP A 285 24.04 -1.62 50.60
CA TRP A 285 23.53 -2.20 49.38
C TRP A 285 23.55 -1.18 48.24
N THR A 286 23.46 -1.71 47.01
CA THR A 286 23.18 -0.97 45.78
C THR A 286 21.96 -1.61 45.12
N ARG A 287 20.99 -0.80 44.72
CA ARG A 287 19.86 -1.18 43.88
C ARG A 287 19.96 -0.47 42.53
N VAL A 288 19.60 -1.16 41.45
CA VAL A 288 19.31 -0.58 40.14
C VAL A 288 17.91 -1.01 39.75
N THR A 289 17.12 -0.04 39.32
CA THR A 289 15.73 -0.22 38.87
C THR A 289 15.48 0.53 37.58
N HIS A 290 14.41 0.16 36.89
CA HIS A 290 13.78 0.99 35.87
C HIS A 290 12.28 1.16 36.17
N SER A 291 11.67 2.07 35.42
CA SER A 291 10.23 2.27 35.45
C SER A 291 9.65 2.08 34.06
N GLU A 292 8.56 1.32 34.00
CA GLU A 292 7.69 1.14 32.85
C GLU A 292 6.25 1.49 33.25
N GLU A 293 5.46 2.03 32.32
CA GLU A 293 4.02 2.24 32.56
C GLU A 293 3.27 0.99 32.10
N GLU A 294 2.47 0.37 32.98
CA GLU A 294 1.69 -0.80 32.59
C GLU A 294 0.58 -0.39 31.60
N GLU A 295 0.72 -0.81 30.34
CA GLU A 295 -0.22 -0.53 29.25
C GLU A 295 -1.57 -1.20 29.55
N GLN A 296 -2.55 -0.42 30.00
CA GLN A 296 -3.88 -0.96 30.30
C GLN A 296 -4.57 -1.41 29.02
N VAL A 297 -4.78 -2.73 28.90
CA VAL A 297 -5.49 -3.34 27.77
C VAL A 297 -6.86 -3.88 28.16
N VAL A 298 -7.81 -3.71 27.24
CA VAL A 298 -9.14 -4.35 27.28
C VAL A 298 -9.18 -5.52 26.30
N ASN A 299 -9.85 -6.60 26.72
CA ASN A 299 -10.09 -7.76 25.87
C ASN A 299 -11.31 -7.49 24.97
N GLU A 300 -11.12 -7.47 23.66
CA GLU A 300 -12.21 -7.47 22.68
C GLU A 300 -12.48 -8.92 22.23
N TYR A 301 -13.61 -9.48 22.66
CA TYR A 301 -13.90 -10.90 22.51
C TYR A 301 -14.61 -11.22 21.20
N LEU A 302 -13.99 -12.09 20.41
CA LEU A 302 -14.57 -12.72 19.22
C LEU A 302 -15.42 -13.95 19.57
N TYR A 303 -15.16 -14.59 20.73
CA TYR A 303 -16.01 -15.66 21.28
C TYR A 303 -15.99 -15.65 22.82
N GLN A 304 -17.13 -15.92 23.45
CA GLN A 304 -17.25 -16.23 24.88
C GLN A 304 -18.36 -17.26 25.11
N ASN A 305 -18.12 -18.30 25.91
CA ASN A 305 -19.15 -19.26 26.30
C ASN A 305 -18.85 -19.88 27.68
N ASP A 306 -19.76 -19.66 28.65
CA ASP A 306 -19.74 -20.23 30.01
C ASP A 306 -20.49 -21.58 30.10
N PHE A 307 -20.92 -22.11 28.95
CA PHE A 307 -21.72 -23.32 28.74
C PHE A 307 -22.99 -23.43 29.60
N SER A 308 -23.46 -22.32 30.20
CA SER A 308 -24.69 -22.28 31.00
C SER A 308 -25.95 -22.52 30.15
N GLY A 309 -25.88 -22.18 28.87
CA GLY A 309 -26.93 -22.33 27.87
C GLY A 309 -26.99 -23.73 27.22
N THR A 310 -27.21 -23.74 25.90
CA THR A 310 -27.29 -24.98 25.09
C THR A 310 -26.34 -25.00 23.90
N GLU A 311 -25.61 -23.90 23.68
CA GLU A 311 -24.68 -23.73 22.57
C GLU A 311 -23.31 -24.34 22.91
N MET A 312 -22.72 -25.06 21.96
CA MET A 312 -21.42 -25.68 22.14
C MET A 312 -20.64 -25.74 20.81
N PRO A 313 -19.29 -25.67 20.84
CA PRO A 313 -18.43 -25.85 19.67
C PRO A 313 -18.71 -27.14 18.89
N GLY A 314 -18.55 -27.06 17.57
CA GLY A 314 -18.71 -28.19 16.66
C GLY A 314 -17.56 -29.18 16.80
N GLY A 315 -17.86 -30.46 17.09
CA GLY A 315 -16.86 -31.49 17.36
C GLY A 315 -17.01 -32.74 16.50
N TRP A 316 -15.88 -33.41 16.21
CA TRP A 316 -15.83 -34.61 15.38
C TRP A 316 -14.77 -35.63 15.83
N GLY A 317 -14.94 -36.89 15.39
CA GLY A 317 -13.83 -37.84 15.36
C GLY A 317 -14.17 -39.27 14.93
N ASP A 318 -13.20 -39.94 14.30
CA ASP A 318 -13.33 -41.23 13.61
C ASP A 318 -13.80 -42.43 14.49
N THR A 319 -13.73 -42.29 15.81
CA THR A 319 -14.15 -43.33 16.78
C THR A 319 -15.32 -42.91 17.64
N GLY A 320 -16.06 -41.87 17.24
CA GLY A 320 -17.28 -41.41 17.89
C GLY A 320 -17.08 -40.86 19.30
N PRO A 321 -16.23 -39.83 19.50
CA PRO A 321 -16.27 -39.04 20.73
C PRO A 321 -17.65 -38.36 20.86
N SER A 322 -18.12 -38.14 22.09
CA SER A 322 -19.38 -37.44 22.36
C SER A 322 -19.15 -36.09 23.01
N PHE A 323 -19.89 -35.08 22.54
CA PHE A 323 -19.84 -33.70 22.99
C PHE A 323 -21.17 -33.34 23.65
N THR A 324 -21.12 -32.82 24.88
CA THR A 324 -22.30 -32.57 25.72
C THR A 324 -22.02 -31.44 26.71
N ILE A 325 -23.04 -30.68 27.12
CA ILE A 325 -22.94 -29.79 28.29
C ILE A 325 -23.34 -30.59 29.53
N GLU A 326 -22.40 -30.77 30.48
CA GLU A 326 -22.65 -31.46 31.76
C GLU A 326 -22.93 -30.43 32.87
N GLN A 327 -24.20 -30.36 33.28
CA GLN A 327 -24.70 -29.41 34.28
C GLN A 327 -24.15 -29.75 35.68
N GLY A 328 -23.54 -28.76 36.35
CA GLY A 328 -22.93 -28.92 37.68
C GLY A 328 -21.49 -29.46 37.67
N ALA A 329 -20.84 -29.54 36.50
CA ALA A 329 -19.50 -30.08 36.36
C ALA A 329 -18.36 -29.05 36.33
N GLY A 330 -18.68 -27.76 36.15
CA GLY A 330 -17.77 -26.60 36.08
C GLY A 330 -16.93 -26.35 37.35
N PRO A 331 -16.04 -25.35 37.38
CA PRO A 331 -15.18 -25.08 38.54
C PRO A 331 -16.00 -24.62 39.76
N ASP A 332 -16.96 -23.72 39.55
CA ASP A 332 -17.84 -23.20 40.62
C ASP A 332 -19.18 -23.95 40.74
N GLY A 333 -19.28 -25.15 40.13
CA GLY A 333 -20.55 -25.89 40.02
C GLY A 333 -21.47 -25.37 38.91
N THR A 334 -20.93 -24.60 37.98
CA THR A 334 -21.51 -24.24 36.67
C THR A 334 -21.71 -25.47 35.78
N ALA A 335 -22.32 -25.28 34.61
CA ALA A 335 -22.32 -26.29 33.56
C ALA A 335 -20.99 -26.20 32.78
N ALA A 336 -20.48 -27.31 32.26
CA ALA A 336 -19.22 -27.32 31.50
C ALA A 336 -19.36 -28.10 30.19
N TYR A 337 -18.61 -27.70 29.16
CA TYR A 337 -18.49 -28.46 27.91
C TYR A 337 -17.67 -29.72 28.17
N LYS A 338 -18.31 -30.87 28.01
CA LYS A 338 -17.72 -32.19 28.18
C LYS A 338 -17.51 -32.87 26.85
N ILE A 339 -16.27 -33.32 26.65
CA ILE A 339 -15.82 -34.18 25.57
C ILE A 339 -15.56 -35.56 26.17
N THR A 340 -16.10 -36.62 25.61
CA THR A 340 -15.78 -38.00 26.01
C THR A 340 -15.12 -38.70 24.84
N ASN A 341 -13.81 -38.93 24.89
CA ASN A 341 -13.10 -39.70 23.86
C ASN A 341 -12.93 -41.16 24.28
N PRO A 342 -13.63 -42.13 23.65
CA PRO A 342 -13.56 -43.54 24.05
C PRO A 342 -12.25 -44.24 23.65
N LYS A 343 -11.42 -43.66 22.78
CA LYS A 343 -10.20 -44.31 22.26
C LYS A 343 -9.20 -43.32 21.66
N ALA A 344 -7.91 -43.56 21.89
CA ALA A 344 -6.84 -42.78 21.28
C ALA A 344 -6.80 -42.94 19.74
N MET A 345 -6.54 -41.82 19.08
CA MET A 345 -6.42 -41.63 17.63
C MET A 345 -5.33 -40.56 17.36
N ALA A 346 -5.03 -40.23 16.10
CA ALA A 346 -4.16 -39.08 15.83
C ALA A 346 -4.88 -37.77 16.22
N SER A 347 -4.14 -36.75 16.65
CA SER A 347 -4.74 -35.52 17.22
C SER A 347 -5.68 -34.78 16.25
N TYR A 348 -5.45 -34.88 14.93
CA TYR A 348 -6.34 -34.33 13.88
C TYR A 348 -7.61 -35.16 13.63
N GLN A 349 -7.72 -36.37 14.19
CA GLN A 349 -8.89 -37.26 14.06
C GLN A 349 -9.88 -37.13 15.23
N GLY A 350 -9.58 -36.29 16.23
CA GLY A 350 -10.44 -36.02 17.39
C GLY A 350 -10.29 -34.56 17.80
N GLN A 351 -11.22 -33.72 17.34
CA GLN A 351 -11.12 -32.26 17.41
C GLN A 351 -12.48 -31.61 17.68
N PHE A 352 -12.45 -30.35 18.11
CA PHE A 352 -13.60 -29.44 18.06
C PHE A 352 -13.14 -28.04 17.64
N ALA A 353 -14.07 -27.21 17.18
CA ALA A 353 -13.76 -25.89 16.64
C ALA A 353 -14.87 -24.85 16.88
N VAL A 354 -14.45 -23.59 16.88
CA VAL A 354 -15.30 -22.40 16.67
C VAL A 354 -14.96 -21.84 15.29
N ASP A 355 -15.98 -21.65 14.46
CA ASP A 355 -15.89 -21.05 13.13
C ASP A 355 -16.42 -19.62 13.17
N PHE A 356 -15.82 -18.73 12.38
CA PHE A 356 -16.17 -17.31 12.24
C PHE A 356 -16.57 -16.99 10.79
N ASP A 357 -17.64 -16.21 10.60
CA ASP A 357 -18.09 -15.80 9.26
C ASP A 357 -17.11 -14.80 8.60
N THR A 358 -16.43 -13.99 9.41
CA THR A 358 -15.38 -13.05 8.97
C THR A 358 -13.99 -13.65 9.23
N PRO A 359 -13.02 -13.55 8.29
CA PRO A 359 -11.65 -13.96 8.54
C PRO A 359 -10.95 -13.18 9.66
N LEU A 360 -9.99 -13.84 10.30
CA LEU A 360 -9.09 -13.27 11.30
C LEU A 360 -7.96 -12.49 10.61
N THR A 361 -7.59 -11.35 11.18
CA THR A 361 -6.62 -10.42 10.60
C THR A 361 -5.21 -11.02 10.61
N ASN A 362 -4.55 -11.05 9.46
CA ASN A 362 -3.16 -11.51 9.35
C ASN A 362 -2.21 -10.53 10.07
N GLY A 363 -1.25 -11.06 10.84
CA GLY A 363 -0.36 -10.29 11.72
C GLY A 363 -0.94 -9.95 13.10
N GLU A 364 -2.24 -10.11 13.33
CA GLU A 364 -2.89 -9.79 14.61
C GLU A 364 -2.61 -10.86 15.68
N LYS A 365 -2.49 -10.44 16.95
CA LYS A 365 -2.20 -11.30 18.10
C LYS A 365 -3.48 -11.67 18.85
N TYR A 366 -3.92 -12.90 18.61
CA TYR A 366 -5.07 -13.48 19.28
C TYR A 366 -4.69 -14.17 20.58
N PHE A 367 -5.67 -14.24 21.49
CA PHE A 367 -5.61 -14.90 22.78
C PHE A 367 -6.77 -15.88 22.92
N VAL A 368 -6.51 -17.03 23.54
CA VAL A 368 -7.53 -18.02 23.92
C VAL A 368 -7.38 -18.31 25.41
N SER A 369 -8.50 -18.30 26.15
CA SER A 369 -8.54 -18.52 27.60
C SER A 369 -9.70 -19.44 27.95
N TYR A 370 -9.48 -20.36 28.90
CA TYR A 370 -10.51 -21.30 29.38
C TYR A 370 -10.06 -22.03 30.66
N TRP A 371 -11.02 -22.55 31.42
CA TRP A 371 -10.77 -23.60 32.42
C TRP A 371 -10.71 -24.97 31.74
N ILE A 372 -9.83 -25.86 32.23
CA ILE A 372 -9.73 -27.25 31.77
C ILE A 372 -9.43 -28.23 32.90
N LYS A 373 -10.02 -29.42 32.82
CA LYS A 373 -9.63 -30.66 33.53
C LYS A 373 -9.94 -31.88 32.66
N GLY A 374 -9.54 -33.07 33.09
CA GLY A 374 -9.99 -34.34 32.52
C GLY A 374 -9.99 -35.50 33.50
N SER A 375 -10.45 -36.67 33.08
CA SER A 375 -10.46 -37.90 33.90
C SER A 375 -9.07 -38.50 34.16
N GLY A 376 -8.01 -37.80 33.76
CA GLY A 376 -6.61 -38.19 33.82
C GLY A 376 -5.73 -37.06 33.28
N SER A 377 -4.42 -37.29 33.14
CA SER A 377 -3.50 -36.31 32.55
C SER A 377 -3.43 -36.42 31.03
N GLY A 378 -3.42 -35.28 30.34
CA GLY A 378 -3.39 -35.18 28.88
C GLY A 378 -2.94 -33.80 28.41
N ASN A 379 -3.08 -33.54 27.11
CA ASN A 379 -2.93 -32.23 26.49
C ASN A 379 -4.13 -31.93 25.58
N LEU A 380 -4.47 -30.65 25.45
CA LEU A 380 -5.33 -30.13 24.39
C LEU A 380 -4.45 -29.24 23.50
N GLY A 381 -4.32 -29.55 22.22
CA GLY A 381 -3.62 -28.72 21.24
C GLY A 381 -4.53 -27.61 20.71
N ASN A 382 -3.99 -26.41 20.50
CA ASN A 382 -4.76 -25.20 20.17
C ASN A 382 -4.12 -24.47 18.98
N GLY A 383 -4.90 -24.12 17.95
CA GLY A 383 -4.40 -23.41 16.76
C GLY A 383 -5.48 -22.60 16.04
N LEU A 384 -5.04 -21.81 15.06
CA LEU A 384 -5.89 -21.17 14.04
C LEU A 384 -5.79 -21.95 12.73
N GLN A 385 -6.88 -22.00 11.97
CA GLN A 385 -6.96 -22.74 10.72
C GLN A 385 -7.68 -21.93 9.63
N ALA A 386 -7.27 -22.14 8.38
CA ALA A 386 -7.96 -21.73 7.16
C ALA A 386 -8.62 -22.98 6.52
N PRO A 387 -9.90 -23.28 6.80
CA PRO A 387 -10.53 -24.52 6.34
C PRO A 387 -10.61 -24.62 4.82
N ASN A 388 -10.92 -23.48 4.17
CA ASN A 388 -11.05 -23.38 2.71
C ASN A 388 -9.70 -23.52 1.98
N ALA A 389 -8.59 -23.19 2.64
CA ALA A 389 -7.22 -23.37 2.13
C ALA A 389 -6.68 -24.79 2.34
N GLY A 390 -7.55 -25.81 2.24
CA GLY A 390 -7.17 -27.21 2.48
C GLY A 390 -6.78 -27.51 3.92
N TYR A 391 -7.41 -26.83 4.89
CA TYR A 391 -7.14 -26.94 6.33
C TYR A 391 -5.73 -26.50 6.76
N ALA A 392 -5.12 -25.56 6.04
CA ALA A 392 -3.83 -24.97 6.42
C ALA A 392 -3.86 -24.35 7.83
N SER A 393 -2.77 -24.53 8.59
CA SER A 393 -2.59 -23.79 9.85
C SER A 393 -2.38 -22.30 9.57
N ALA A 394 -2.94 -21.47 10.43
CA ALA A 394 -2.83 -20.02 10.40
C ALA A 394 -2.25 -19.43 11.70
N GLY A 395 -1.82 -20.27 12.64
CA GLY A 395 -1.30 -19.84 13.95
C GLY A 395 -1.35 -20.99 14.94
N GLU A 396 -0.38 -21.07 15.85
CA GLU A 396 -0.26 -22.16 16.83
C GLU A 396 -0.14 -21.57 18.24
N PHE A 397 -1.17 -21.75 19.08
CA PHE A 397 -1.13 -21.40 20.51
C PHE A 397 -0.38 -22.45 21.33
N GLY A 398 -0.23 -23.67 20.79
CA GLY A 398 0.46 -24.78 21.42
C GLY A 398 -0.45 -25.64 22.31
N ASN A 399 0.19 -26.39 23.23
CA ASN A 399 -0.48 -27.44 24.00
C ASN A 399 -0.81 -27.01 25.44
N ALA A 400 -2.08 -27.04 25.77
CA ALA A 400 -2.57 -26.93 27.14
C ALA A 400 -2.58 -28.31 27.81
N ALA A 401 -1.54 -28.64 28.58
CA ALA A 401 -1.56 -29.80 29.47
C ALA A 401 -2.71 -29.72 30.49
N PHE A 402 -3.26 -30.84 30.95
CA PHE A 402 -4.29 -30.88 32.00
C PHE A 402 -4.17 -32.14 32.89
N ASN A 403 -4.92 -32.19 34.00
CA ASN A 403 -5.04 -33.34 34.91
C ASN A 403 -6.46 -33.39 35.53
N THR A 404 -6.64 -34.07 36.66
CA THR A 404 -7.94 -34.23 37.35
C THR A 404 -8.50 -32.96 37.99
N GLU A 405 -7.64 -31.98 38.26
CA GLU A 405 -8.03 -30.73 38.91
C GLU A 405 -8.36 -29.66 37.86
N TRP A 406 -9.34 -28.82 38.16
CA TRP A 406 -9.61 -27.62 37.37
C TRP A 406 -8.42 -26.66 37.45
N LYS A 407 -8.01 -26.16 36.28
CA LYS A 407 -7.11 -25.00 36.19
C LYS A 407 -7.50 -24.10 35.02
N GLN A 408 -7.23 -22.81 35.16
CA GLN A 408 -7.31 -21.85 34.07
C GLN A 408 -6.08 -22.01 33.16
N VAL A 409 -6.26 -21.75 31.87
CA VAL A 409 -5.21 -21.69 30.85
C VAL A 409 -5.48 -20.48 29.98
N THR A 410 -4.44 -19.70 29.71
CA THR A 410 -4.47 -18.62 28.71
C THR A 410 -3.26 -18.78 27.81
N LEU A 411 -3.45 -18.69 26.49
CA LEU A 411 -2.41 -18.81 25.47
C LEU A 411 -2.61 -17.71 24.43
N SER A 412 -1.56 -17.33 23.70
CA SER A 412 -1.63 -16.39 22.58
C SER A 412 -0.85 -16.86 21.37
N CYS A 413 -1.29 -16.51 20.16
CA CYS A 413 -0.49 -16.63 18.95
C CYS A 413 -0.83 -15.52 17.95
N THR A 414 0.09 -15.27 17.01
CA THR A 414 -0.13 -14.34 15.91
C THR A 414 -0.74 -15.08 14.72
N CYS A 415 -1.80 -14.53 14.12
CA CYS A 415 -2.36 -15.05 12.89
C CYS A 415 -1.40 -14.80 11.71
N SER A 416 -1.27 -15.78 10.82
CA SER A 416 -0.30 -15.75 9.71
C SER A 416 -0.94 -15.90 8.33
N ARG A 417 -2.27 -15.73 8.22
CA ARG A 417 -3.06 -15.86 6.98
C ARG A 417 -4.33 -15.02 7.00
N ASP A 418 -4.65 -14.37 5.89
CA ASP A 418 -5.87 -13.56 5.71
C ASP A 418 -7.15 -14.39 5.45
N ASP A 419 -7.02 -15.71 5.27
CA ASP A 419 -8.13 -16.65 5.02
C ASP A 419 -8.42 -17.58 6.22
N ALA A 420 -7.92 -17.22 7.41
CA ALA A 420 -8.12 -17.94 8.65
C ALA A 420 -9.51 -17.66 9.23
N THR A 421 -10.39 -18.65 9.32
CA THR A 421 -11.78 -18.49 9.81
C THR A 421 -12.13 -19.40 10.97
N ARG A 422 -11.14 -20.07 11.59
CA ARG A 422 -11.37 -21.12 12.58
C ARG A 422 -10.37 -21.09 13.73
N LEU A 423 -10.89 -21.17 14.96
CA LEU A 423 -10.16 -21.58 16.16
C LEU A 423 -10.37 -23.09 16.37
N ILE A 424 -9.30 -23.88 16.42
CA ILE A 424 -9.37 -25.35 16.46
C ILE A 424 -8.63 -25.96 17.65
N PHE A 425 -9.26 -26.97 18.24
CA PHE A 425 -8.82 -27.68 19.43
C PHE A 425 -8.67 -29.18 19.13
N SER A 426 -7.56 -29.79 19.57
CA SER A 426 -7.18 -31.17 19.22
C SER A 426 -6.92 -32.01 20.47
N PHE A 427 -7.66 -33.11 20.63
CA PHE A 427 -7.64 -33.98 21.82
C PHE A 427 -7.41 -35.46 21.54
N GLY A 428 -7.28 -35.87 20.26
CA GLY A 428 -7.40 -37.26 19.83
C GLY A 428 -6.48 -38.28 20.54
N ASP A 429 -5.31 -37.89 21.04
CA ASP A 429 -4.38 -38.78 21.75
C ASP A 429 -4.81 -39.08 23.20
N PHE A 430 -5.65 -38.26 23.81
CA PHE A 430 -6.21 -38.49 25.15
C PHE A 430 -7.42 -39.43 25.14
N VAL A 431 -7.57 -40.24 26.21
CA VAL A 431 -8.68 -41.19 26.39
C VAL A 431 -9.39 -40.94 27.71
N GLY A 432 -10.70 -40.77 27.65
CA GLY A 432 -11.56 -40.45 28.78
C GLY A 432 -12.32 -39.14 28.59
N ASP A 433 -12.68 -38.53 29.71
CA ASP A 433 -13.48 -37.30 29.74
C ASP A 433 -12.55 -36.08 29.82
N ILE A 434 -12.82 -35.05 29.02
CA ILE A 434 -12.25 -33.69 29.15
C ILE A 434 -13.42 -32.76 29.45
N TYR A 435 -13.19 -31.81 30.36
CA TYR A 435 -14.15 -30.75 30.69
C TYR A 435 -13.50 -29.40 30.45
N ILE A 436 -14.23 -28.50 29.81
CA ILE A 436 -13.83 -27.13 29.49
C ILE A 436 -14.93 -26.18 30.00
N ASP A 437 -14.54 -25.06 30.58
CA ASP A 437 -15.47 -24.00 31.03
C ASP A 437 -14.87 -22.60 30.76
N ASP A 438 -15.70 -21.55 30.76
CA ASP A 438 -15.36 -20.17 30.39
C ASP A 438 -14.50 -20.04 29.11
N LEU A 439 -14.96 -20.62 27.98
CA LEU A 439 -14.18 -20.57 26.73
C LEU A 439 -14.25 -19.17 26.09
N GLN A 440 -13.13 -18.45 26.11
CA GLN A 440 -12.95 -17.10 25.60
C GLN A 440 -11.92 -17.07 24.47
N PHE A 441 -12.20 -16.28 23.43
CA PHE A 441 -11.28 -15.95 22.34
C PHE A 441 -11.34 -14.45 22.07
N TYR A 442 -10.19 -13.77 22.09
CA TYR A 442 -10.13 -12.31 22.07
C TYR A 442 -8.84 -11.76 21.47
N ILE A 443 -8.87 -10.48 21.11
CA ILE A 443 -7.67 -9.63 20.93
C ILE A 443 -7.56 -8.66 22.11
N GLN A 444 -6.39 -8.07 22.32
CA GLN A 444 -6.19 -7.04 23.33
C GLN A 444 -5.98 -5.69 22.65
N LYS A 445 -6.73 -4.68 23.06
CA LYS A 445 -6.62 -3.29 22.59
C LYS A 445 -6.33 -2.36 23.77
N PRO A 446 -5.68 -1.20 23.58
CA PRO A 446 -5.53 -0.21 24.64
C PRO A 446 -6.90 0.21 25.21
N ALA A 447 -6.97 0.41 26.53
CA ALA A 447 -8.21 0.76 27.25
C ALA A 447 -8.66 2.21 27.02
N ASN A 448 -7.76 3.03 26.48
CA ASN A 448 -7.79 4.49 26.35
C ASN A 448 -7.87 4.94 24.89
N MET A 449 -8.63 4.24 24.05
CA MET A 449 -8.81 4.61 22.63
C MET A 449 -9.92 5.66 22.46
N GLU A 450 -9.66 6.73 21.71
CA GLU A 450 -10.67 7.69 21.23
C GLU A 450 -10.65 7.83 19.70
N PRO A 451 -11.81 7.89 19.03
CA PRO A 451 -11.87 8.14 17.60
C PRO A 451 -11.40 9.55 17.26
N LEU A 452 -10.54 9.67 16.25
CA LEU A 452 -10.16 10.97 15.68
C LEU A 452 -11.41 11.72 15.19
N THR A 453 -11.50 13.01 15.50
CA THR A 453 -12.60 13.86 15.03
C THR A 453 -12.57 14.05 13.51
N PRO A 454 -13.69 14.44 12.86
CA PRO A 454 -13.71 14.64 11.41
C PRO A 454 -12.65 15.63 10.90
N GLU A 455 -12.35 16.69 11.68
CA GLU A 455 -11.30 17.65 11.33
C GLU A 455 -9.90 17.01 11.42
N GLU A 456 -9.62 16.21 12.46
CA GLU A 456 -8.34 15.50 12.60
C GLU A 456 -8.15 14.45 11.50
N LYS A 457 -9.23 13.78 11.07
CA LYS A 457 -9.20 12.88 9.90
C LYS A 457 -8.95 13.65 8.60
N LYS A 458 -9.60 14.81 8.41
CA LYS A 458 -9.40 15.71 7.26
C LYS A 458 -7.96 16.24 7.19
N ASP A 459 -7.41 16.72 8.30
CA ASP A 459 -6.02 17.18 8.39
C ASP A 459 -5.02 16.04 8.09
N THR A 460 -5.22 14.86 8.69
CA THR A 460 -4.32 13.71 8.51
C THR A 460 -4.33 13.19 7.08
N LEU A 461 -5.50 13.11 6.43
CA LEU A 461 -5.61 12.70 5.04
C LEU A 461 -5.13 13.78 4.06
N THR A 462 -5.31 15.07 4.41
CA THR A 462 -4.70 16.17 3.64
C THR A 462 -3.17 16.10 3.68
N TRP A 463 -2.59 15.76 4.84
CA TRP A 463 -1.15 15.50 4.95
C TRP A 463 -0.70 14.28 4.13
N ALA A 464 -1.44 13.16 4.18
CA ALA A 464 -1.11 11.94 3.43
C ALA A 464 -1.16 12.18 1.91
N MET A 465 -2.18 12.89 1.44
CA MET A 465 -2.31 13.35 0.06
C MET A 465 -1.17 14.30 -0.33
N ASP A 466 -0.76 15.20 0.56
CA ASP A 466 0.38 16.11 0.34
C ASP A 466 1.71 15.35 0.24
N GLN A 467 1.96 14.31 1.05
CA GLN A 467 3.17 13.48 0.92
C GLN A 467 3.20 12.75 -0.43
N TRP A 468 2.08 12.13 -0.81
CA TRP A 468 1.91 11.44 -2.10
C TRP A 468 2.14 12.38 -3.30
N ILE A 469 1.45 13.53 -3.33
CA ILE A 469 1.59 14.53 -4.41
C ILE A 469 2.99 15.13 -4.43
N THR A 470 3.63 15.34 -3.26
CA THR A 470 5.03 15.78 -3.19
C THR A 470 5.97 14.74 -3.80
N GLY A 471 5.79 13.46 -3.47
CA GLY A 471 6.62 12.37 -4.00
C GLY A 471 6.53 12.25 -5.52
N ILE A 472 5.33 12.18 -6.08
CA ILE A 472 5.13 12.00 -7.53
C ILE A 472 5.59 13.24 -8.33
N MET A 473 5.44 14.46 -7.80
CA MET A 473 5.95 15.68 -8.44
C MET A 473 7.49 15.74 -8.43
N ASN A 474 8.13 15.28 -7.34
CA ASN A 474 9.59 15.18 -7.28
C ASN A 474 10.13 14.11 -8.25
N ALA A 475 9.55 12.91 -8.26
CA ALA A 475 9.95 11.81 -9.15
C ALA A 475 9.81 12.17 -10.64
N THR A 476 8.82 12.99 -10.98
CA THR A 476 8.62 13.48 -12.36
C THR A 476 9.46 14.71 -12.71
N GLY A 477 10.01 15.42 -11.72
CA GLY A 477 11.01 16.49 -11.87
C GLY A 477 10.57 17.61 -12.80
N GLY A 478 9.31 18.03 -12.70
CA GLY A 478 8.72 19.08 -13.54
C GLY A 478 8.46 18.71 -15.01
N TYR A 479 8.73 17.47 -15.43
CA TYR A 479 8.59 17.05 -16.84
C TYR A 479 7.14 16.66 -17.23
N VAL A 480 6.39 16.09 -16.30
CA VAL A 480 4.99 15.70 -16.54
C VAL A 480 4.10 16.93 -16.34
N THR A 481 3.91 17.70 -17.41
CA THR A 481 3.22 18.99 -17.37
C THR A 481 1.69 18.89 -17.52
N ALA A 482 1.11 17.70 -17.58
CA ALA A 482 -0.33 17.50 -17.64
C ALA A 482 -0.72 16.25 -16.84
N TRP A 483 -1.81 16.38 -16.07
CA TRP A 483 -2.33 15.35 -15.19
C TRP A 483 -3.85 15.38 -15.18
N ASP A 484 -4.47 14.22 -14.99
CA ASP A 484 -5.76 14.20 -14.32
C ASP A 484 -5.50 14.46 -12.84
N ALA A 485 -5.97 15.62 -12.36
CA ALA A 485 -5.87 15.97 -10.95
C ALA A 485 -6.75 15.02 -10.15
N VAL A 486 -7.99 14.82 -10.61
CA VAL A 486 -8.91 13.83 -10.04
C VAL A 486 -9.49 12.98 -11.17
N ASN A 487 -9.41 11.66 -10.99
CA ASN A 487 -10.04 10.68 -11.86
C ASN A 487 -11.36 10.20 -11.24
N GLU A 488 -12.39 10.01 -12.06
CA GLU A 488 -13.67 9.36 -11.74
C GLU A 488 -14.29 9.88 -10.43
N ALA A 489 -14.48 11.20 -10.39
CA ALA A 489 -15.05 11.87 -9.24
C ALA A 489 -16.57 11.65 -9.13
N ILE A 490 -17.28 11.56 -10.26
CA ILE A 490 -18.76 11.60 -10.29
C ILE A 490 -19.33 10.17 -10.22
N SER A 491 -20.29 9.93 -9.33
CA SER A 491 -20.88 8.60 -9.08
C SER A 491 -21.67 8.05 -10.26
N GLY A 492 -22.34 8.92 -11.03
CA GLY A 492 -23.35 8.53 -12.02
C GLY A 492 -24.78 8.47 -11.46
N GLY A 493 -25.02 8.92 -10.23
CA GLY A 493 -26.35 8.99 -9.62
C GLY A 493 -26.58 10.28 -8.82
N ASP A 494 -27.84 10.72 -8.80
CA ASP A 494 -28.38 11.81 -7.98
C ASP A 494 -29.05 11.15 -6.76
N SER A 495 -28.43 11.26 -5.58
CA SER A 495 -28.87 10.59 -4.35
C SER A 495 -29.53 11.53 -3.33
N ASP A 496 -29.20 12.82 -3.35
CA ASP A 496 -29.81 13.83 -2.47
C ASP A 496 -31.07 14.49 -3.08
N GLY A 497 -31.22 14.44 -4.41
CA GLY A 497 -32.36 14.95 -5.17
C GLY A 497 -32.23 16.40 -5.67
N ASP A 498 -31.04 17.00 -5.68
CA ASP A 498 -30.83 18.38 -6.14
C ASP A 498 -30.90 18.57 -7.67
N GLY A 499 -30.69 17.48 -8.43
CA GLY A 499 -30.72 17.45 -9.89
C GLY A 499 -29.36 17.27 -10.58
N TRP A 500 -28.27 17.13 -9.83
CA TRP A 500 -26.94 16.76 -10.32
C TRP A 500 -26.52 15.39 -9.77
N PHE A 501 -25.55 14.76 -10.43
CA PHE A 501 -24.92 13.55 -9.92
C PHE A 501 -23.89 13.88 -8.84
N ASP A 502 -23.96 13.14 -7.74
CA ASP A 502 -23.06 13.22 -6.60
C ASP A 502 -21.62 12.84 -6.97
N LEU A 503 -20.70 13.09 -6.04
CA LEU A 503 -19.41 12.42 -6.08
C LEU A 503 -19.55 10.95 -5.64
N GLN A 504 -18.57 10.13 -6.00
CA GLN A 504 -18.44 8.77 -5.45
C GLN A 504 -18.38 8.80 -3.91
N SER A 505 -18.93 7.80 -3.22
CA SER A 505 -18.91 7.72 -1.74
C SER A 505 -18.97 6.27 -1.27
N ALA A 506 -18.47 5.99 -0.05
CA ALA A 506 -18.62 4.68 0.59
C ALA A 506 -20.09 4.30 0.81
N ASP A 507 -20.97 5.28 1.09
CA ASP A 507 -22.40 5.07 1.36
C ASP A 507 -23.21 4.67 0.10
N THR A 508 -22.67 4.90 -1.10
CA THR A 508 -23.33 4.61 -2.39
C THR A 508 -22.59 3.57 -3.24
N SER A 509 -21.49 3.01 -2.73
CA SER A 509 -20.62 2.06 -3.43
C SER A 509 -21.04 0.60 -3.25
N ASP A 510 -20.98 -0.18 -4.34
CA ASP A 510 -21.11 -1.65 -4.31
C ASP A 510 -19.84 -2.35 -3.77
N ASP A 511 -18.69 -1.67 -3.72
CA ASP A 511 -17.43 -2.17 -3.14
C ASP A 511 -16.73 -1.08 -2.28
N PRO A 512 -17.26 -0.79 -1.08
CA PRO A 512 -16.67 0.19 -0.18
C PRO A 512 -15.47 -0.36 0.60
N ALA A 513 -15.11 -1.63 0.44
CA ALA A 513 -14.02 -2.29 1.18
C ALA A 513 -12.66 -2.19 0.46
N ASN A 514 -12.67 -2.21 -0.88
CA ASN A 514 -11.44 -2.16 -1.70
C ASN A 514 -11.11 -0.76 -2.26
N ASN A 515 -11.92 0.26 -1.94
CA ASN A 515 -11.79 1.63 -2.44
C ASN A 515 -11.68 2.62 -1.26
N PHE A 516 -11.15 3.83 -1.51
CA PHE A 516 -11.01 4.89 -0.50
C PHE A 516 -11.53 6.23 -1.01
N TYR A 517 -12.65 6.67 -0.46
CA TYR A 517 -13.40 7.83 -0.94
C TYR A 517 -12.94 9.12 -0.25
N TRP A 518 -11.86 9.72 -0.78
CA TRP A 518 -11.24 10.95 -0.23
C TRP A 518 -12.24 12.06 0.12
N GLN A 519 -13.24 12.29 -0.74
CA GLN A 519 -14.33 13.25 -0.57
C GLN A 519 -15.21 13.02 0.67
N ASP A 520 -15.34 11.79 1.18
CA ASP A 520 -16.12 11.50 2.40
C ASP A 520 -15.44 12.10 3.66
N TYR A 521 -14.11 12.31 3.61
CA TYR A 521 -13.32 12.89 4.70
C TYR A 521 -12.89 14.34 4.43
N LEU A 522 -12.54 14.67 3.18
CA LEU A 522 -12.11 16.01 2.78
C LEU A 522 -13.29 16.97 2.50
N THR A 523 -14.51 16.44 2.43
CA THR A 523 -15.76 17.00 1.88
C THR A 523 -15.76 17.14 0.34
N PRO A 524 -16.92 16.94 -0.33
CA PRO A 524 -17.03 17.02 -1.79
C PRO A 524 -16.59 18.35 -2.40
N GLU A 525 -16.76 19.46 -1.67
CA GLU A 525 -16.49 20.79 -2.20
C GLU A 525 -15.03 21.23 -2.05
N ASP A 526 -14.29 20.64 -1.10
CA ASP A 526 -12.89 20.97 -0.80
C ASP A 526 -11.89 19.98 -1.41
N TYR A 527 -12.29 18.72 -1.68
CA TYR A 527 -11.44 17.67 -2.25
C TYR A 527 -10.66 18.13 -3.50
N VAL A 528 -11.35 18.57 -4.56
CA VAL A 528 -10.70 19.00 -5.81
C VAL A 528 -9.89 20.31 -5.65
N PRO A 529 -10.35 21.33 -4.91
CA PRO A 529 -9.51 22.46 -4.51
C PRO A 529 -8.22 22.06 -3.78
N ILE A 530 -8.26 21.10 -2.85
CA ILE A 530 -7.06 20.59 -2.15
C ILE A 530 -6.10 19.96 -3.15
N VAL A 531 -6.55 18.97 -3.94
CA VAL A 531 -5.70 18.25 -4.90
C VAL A 531 -5.06 19.21 -5.92
N THR A 532 -5.85 20.08 -6.55
CA THR A 532 -5.35 20.99 -7.60
C THR A 532 -4.39 22.06 -7.07
N LYS A 533 -4.60 22.51 -5.82
CA LYS A 533 -3.69 23.41 -5.11
C LYS A 533 -2.36 22.70 -4.79
N LEU A 534 -2.41 21.53 -4.15
CA LEU A 534 -1.22 20.74 -3.81
C LEU A 534 -0.41 20.42 -5.07
N ALA A 535 -1.06 19.92 -6.12
CA ALA A 535 -0.44 19.62 -7.40
C ALA A 535 0.31 20.84 -7.99
N THR A 536 -0.30 22.03 -7.92
CA THR A 536 0.32 23.27 -8.43
C THR A 536 1.51 23.70 -7.58
N GLN A 537 1.42 23.60 -6.24
CA GLN A 537 2.50 24.00 -5.33
C GLN A 537 3.70 23.04 -5.40
N ARG A 538 3.46 21.73 -5.33
CA ARG A 538 4.53 20.73 -5.35
C ARG A 538 5.21 20.60 -6.71
N PHE A 539 4.50 20.90 -7.81
CA PHE A 539 5.12 21.02 -9.14
C PHE A 539 6.09 22.21 -9.24
N GLU A 540 5.79 23.35 -8.59
CA GLU A 540 6.72 24.49 -8.52
C GLU A 540 7.96 24.15 -7.69
N GLU A 541 7.77 23.51 -6.53
CA GLU A 541 8.84 23.12 -5.61
C GLU A 541 9.75 22.03 -6.20
N ALA A 542 9.20 21.11 -7.00
CA ALA A 542 9.95 20.14 -7.82
C ALA A 542 10.69 20.76 -9.02
N GLY A 543 10.60 22.08 -9.22
CA GLY A 543 11.32 22.83 -10.26
C GLY A 543 10.60 22.98 -11.60
N GLY A 544 9.32 22.62 -11.68
CA GLY A 544 8.47 22.87 -12.85
C GLY A 544 7.97 24.32 -12.93
N ASP A 545 7.51 24.74 -14.12
CA ASP A 545 6.85 26.04 -14.35
C ASP A 545 5.32 25.89 -14.21
N PRO A 546 4.67 26.44 -13.17
CA PRO A 546 3.23 26.26 -12.91
C PRO A 546 2.29 26.79 -14.01
N SER A 547 2.80 27.59 -14.95
CA SER A 547 2.05 28.02 -16.14
C SER A 547 1.92 26.89 -17.18
N GLN A 548 2.93 26.01 -17.27
CA GLN A 548 2.91 24.83 -18.15
C GLN A 548 1.99 23.74 -17.61
N LEU A 549 1.97 23.52 -16.28
CA LEU A 549 1.13 22.51 -15.64
C LEU A 549 -0.34 22.67 -16.03
N LYS A 550 -0.95 21.63 -16.60
CA LYS A 550 -2.38 21.54 -16.93
C LYS A 550 -3.04 20.50 -16.02
N LEU A 551 -4.14 20.87 -15.37
CA LEU A 551 -4.90 19.98 -14.50
C LEU A 551 -6.28 19.70 -15.07
N PHE A 552 -6.60 18.42 -15.25
CA PHE A 552 -7.85 17.92 -15.79
C PHE A 552 -8.69 17.24 -14.70
N ILE A 553 -10.00 17.19 -14.89
CA ILE A 553 -10.89 16.22 -14.24
C ILE A 553 -11.26 15.19 -15.31
N ASN A 554 -11.02 13.90 -15.06
CA ASN A 554 -11.21 12.81 -16.02
C ASN A 554 -12.30 11.86 -15.55
N ASP A 555 -13.10 11.35 -16.49
CA ASP A 555 -14.19 10.42 -16.16
C ASP A 555 -14.68 9.62 -17.39
N TYR A 556 -15.31 8.47 -17.15
CA TYR A 556 -16.05 7.68 -18.15
C TYR A 556 -17.55 7.99 -18.14
N ASN A 557 -18.27 7.54 -19.16
CA ASN A 557 -19.71 7.77 -19.33
C ASN A 557 -20.05 9.27 -19.35
N LEU A 558 -19.34 10.05 -20.16
CA LEU A 558 -19.67 11.46 -20.43
C LEU A 558 -20.40 11.59 -21.77
N GLU A 559 -20.10 10.66 -22.68
CA GLU A 559 -20.74 10.36 -23.96
C GLU A 559 -22.07 9.58 -23.83
N SER A 560 -22.48 9.27 -22.60
CA SER A 560 -23.57 8.36 -22.27
C SER A 560 -24.93 8.80 -22.81
N ALA A 561 -25.65 7.83 -23.37
CA ALA A 561 -26.93 8.05 -24.06
C ALA A 561 -28.16 7.61 -23.24
N TRP A 562 -27.95 6.98 -22.08
CA TRP A 562 -29.03 6.51 -21.18
C TRP A 562 -29.41 7.53 -20.11
N ASP A 563 -28.52 8.47 -19.80
CA ASP A 563 -28.69 9.56 -18.83
C ASP A 563 -28.78 10.95 -19.51
N ASP A 564 -28.84 11.00 -20.84
CA ASP A 564 -28.83 12.24 -21.62
C ASP A 564 -27.54 13.09 -21.42
N ASN A 565 -26.39 12.46 -21.16
CA ASN A 565 -25.13 13.09 -20.71
C ASN A 565 -25.22 13.79 -19.34
N ALA A 566 -26.11 13.36 -18.43
CA ALA A 566 -26.24 13.95 -17.09
C ALA A 566 -24.92 13.93 -16.28
N LYS A 567 -24.10 12.88 -16.37
CA LYS A 567 -22.80 12.82 -15.70
C LYS A 567 -21.87 13.97 -16.13
N LEU A 568 -21.80 14.26 -17.43
CA LEU A 568 -21.04 15.41 -17.94
C LEU A 568 -21.65 16.75 -17.50
N LYS A 569 -22.98 16.91 -17.55
CA LYS A 569 -23.63 18.15 -17.08
C LYS A 569 -23.29 18.42 -15.61
N SER A 570 -23.29 17.36 -14.79
CA SER A 570 -22.97 17.42 -13.36
C SER A 570 -21.50 17.72 -13.12
N MET A 571 -20.57 17.10 -13.87
CA MET A 571 -19.15 17.47 -13.78
C MET A 571 -18.90 18.95 -14.17
N ILE A 572 -19.57 19.46 -15.21
CA ILE A 572 -19.50 20.88 -15.58
C ILE A 572 -20.05 21.77 -14.46
N HIS A 573 -21.11 21.35 -13.75
CA HIS A 573 -21.62 22.04 -12.56
C HIS A 573 -20.61 22.05 -11.41
N TRP A 574 -20.12 20.88 -10.99
CA TRP A 574 -19.11 20.74 -9.92
C TRP A 574 -17.86 21.59 -10.18
N ILE A 575 -17.31 21.55 -11.39
CA ILE A 575 -16.16 22.39 -11.79
C ILE A 575 -16.50 23.88 -11.64
N LYS A 576 -17.54 24.35 -12.33
CA LYS A 576 -17.81 25.78 -12.54
C LYS A 576 -18.44 26.48 -11.34
N ASP A 577 -19.35 25.80 -10.65
CA ASP A 577 -20.22 26.38 -9.63
C ASP A 577 -19.82 25.97 -8.20
N VAL A 578 -19.01 24.90 -8.03
CA VAL A 578 -18.52 24.43 -6.71
C VAL A 578 -17.02 24.63 -6.52
N TRP A 579 -16.17 24.02 -7.36
CA TRP A 579 -14.72 23.92 -7.13
C TRP A 579 -13.92 25.16 -7.56
N GLU A 580 -14.15 25.71 -8.77
CA GLU A 580 -13.46 26.93 -9.21
C GLU A 580 -13.76 28.17 -8.34
N PRO A 581 -15.01 28.39 -7.85
CA PRO A 581 -15.29 29.45 -6.87
C PRO A 581 -14.56 29.31 -5.53
N ARG A 582 -14.09 28.09 -5.20
CA ARG A 582 -13.24 27.79 -4.02
C ARG A 582 -11.74 27.87 -4.34
N GLY A 583 -11.36 28.16 -5.58
CA GLY A 583 -9.98 28.37 -6.00
C GLY A 583 -9.29 27.15 -6.62
N ALA A 584 -10.02 26.10 -6.98
CA ALA A 584 -9.45 24.99 -7.73
C ALA A 584 -8.89 25.46 -9.09
N LYS A 585 -7.69 24.98 -9.46
CA LYS A 585 -7.12 25.20 -10.79
C LYS A 585 -7.51 24.03 -11.69
N ILE A 586 -8.48 24.25 -12.59
CA ILE A 586 -8.97 23.24 -13.52
C ILE A 586 -8.83 23.79 -14.95
N ASP A 587 -7.76 23.40 -15.64
CA ASP A 587 -7.48 23.80 -17.03
C ASP A 587 -8.39 23.04 -18.02
N GLY A 588 -8.75 21.80 -17.72
CA GLY A 588 -9.33 20.87 -18.69
C GLY A 588 -10.34 19.85 -18.14
N ILE A 589 -10.98 19.17 -19.09
CA ILE A 589 -11.83 17.99 -18.88
C ILE A 589 -11.29 16.84 -19.75
N GLY A 590 -11.03 15.70 -19.11
CA GLY A 590 -10.77 14.43 -19.76
C GLY A 590 -12.09 13.67 -19.96
N SER A 591 -12.24 13.04 -21.12
CA SER A 591 -13.29 12.04 -21.36
C SER A 591 -12.61 10.75 -21.78
N GLN A 592 -12.72 9.72 -20.93
CA GLN A 592 -12.07 8.43 -21.17
C GLN A 592 -12.50 7.86 -22.52
N MET A 593 -13.81 7.92 -22.83
CA MET A 593 -14.42 7.35 -24.04
C MET A 593 -14.14 5.85 -24.22
N HIS A 594 -14.37 5.08 -23.17
CA HIS A 594 -14.42 3.62 -23.23
C HIS A 594 -15.68 3.13 -23.95
N VAL A 595 -15.72 3.34 -25.27
CA VAL A 595 -16.89 3.09 -26.10
C VAL A 595 -16.98 1.63 -26.56
N THR A 596 -18.15 1.25 -27.03
CA THR A 596 -18.40 -0.06 -27.65
C THR A 596 -19.29 0.16 -28.86
N TYR A 597 -18.85 -0.27 -30.04
CA TYR A 597 -19.66 -0.19 -31.27
C TYR A 597 -20.86 -1.13 -31.16
N ASN A 598 -22.06 -0.65 -31.50
CA ASN A 598 -23.29 -1.44 -31.38
C ASN A 598 -23.80 -1.90 -32.76
N LEU A 599 -24.09 -3.19 -32.89
CA LEU A 599 -24.67 -3.76 -34.12
C LEU A 599 -26.19 -3.50 -34.25
N ASP A 600 -26.85 -2.97 -33.22
CA ASP A 600 -28.16 -2.35 -33.38
C ASP A 600 -28.00 -0.90 -33.89
N GLU A 601 -28.42 -0.67 -35.14
CA GLU A 601 -28.28 0.63 -35.82
C GLU A 601 -28.96 1.79 -35.07
N ALA A 602 -30.05 1.54 -34.32
CA ALA A 602 -30.74 2.58 -33.57
C ALA A 602 -30.02 2.94 -32.27
N ALA A 603 -29.47 1.94 -31.57
CA ALA A 603 -28.63 2.15 -30.40
C ALA A 603 -27.32 2.87 -30.78
N GLN A 604 -26.66 2.43 -31.86
CA GLN A 604 -25.45 3.07 -32.40
C GLN A 604 -25.72 4.53 -32.81
N LYS A 605 -26.79 4.79 -33.57
CA LYS A 605 -27.19 6.16 -33.95
C LYS A 605 -27.46 7.04 -32.71
N ASN A 606 -28.11 6.50 -31.69
CA ASN A 606 -28.37 7.22 -30.44
C ASN A 606 -27.08 7.56 -29.67
N GLN A 607 -26.11 6.64 -29.65
CA GLN A 607 -24.78 6.86 -29.06
C GLN A 607 -23.99 7.94 -29.80
N GLU A 608 -23.96 7.91 -31.13
CA GLU A 608 -23.35 8.96 -31.97
C GLU A 608 -23.93 10.35 -31.71
N ASP A 609 -25.27 10.46 -31.56
CA ASP A 609 -25.93 11.74 -31.30
C ASP A 609 -25.59 12.27 -29.88
N HIS A 610 -25.40 11.38 -28.91
CA HIS A 610 -24.93 11.74 -27.56
C HIS A 610 -23.42 12.01 -27.47
N ILE A 611 -22.60 11.44 -28.36
CA ILE A 611 -21.18 11.82 -28.54
C ILE A 611 -21.07 13.24 -29.14
N VAL A 612 -21.88 13.57 -30.15
CA VAL A 612 -21.95 14.94 -30.70
C VAL A 612 -22.34 15.93 -29.61
N LYS A 613 -23.42 15.62 -28.86
CA LYS A 613 -23.88 16.43 -27.73
C LYS A 613 -22.86 16.54 -26.59
N MET A 614 -22.12 15.47 -26.30
CA MET A 614 -21.00 15.51 -25.36
C MET A 614 -19.94 16.52 -25.81
N PHE A 615 -19.52 16.50 -27.08
CA PHE A 615 -18.56 17.48 -27.60
C PHE A 615 -19.13 18.92 -27.60
N GLU A 616 -20.42 19.12 -27.87
CA GLU A 616 -21.05 20.45 -27.74
C GLU A 616 -21.03 20.97 -26.29
N LEU A 617 -21.33 20.09 -25.31
CA LEU A 617 -21.25 20.41 -23.89
C LEU A 617 -19.80 20.69 -23.44
N LEU A 618 -18.85 19.84 -23.82
CA LEU A 618 -17.42 20.02 -23.54
C LEU A 618 -16.88 21.33 -24.14
N ALA A 619 -17.23 21.65 -25.39
CA ALA A 619 -16.92 22.93 -26.00
C ALA A 619 -17.50 24.11 -25.18
N SER A 620 -18.77 24.01 -24.77
CA SER A 620 -19.47 25.07 -24.02
C SER A 620 -18.87 25.38 -22.64
N SER A 621 -18.11 24.44 -22.05
CA SER A 621 -17.42 24.63 -20.76
C SER A 621 -16.30 25.67 -20.81
N GLY A 622 -15.76 25.95 -22.01
CA GLY A 622 -14.56 26.79 -22.21
C GLY A 622 -13.25 26.15 -21.74
N LYS A 623 -13.27 24.90 -21.25
CA LYS A 623 -12.10 24.14 -20.79
C LYS A 623 -11.32 23.53 -21.95
N LEU A 624 -10.06 23.17 -21.70
CA LEU A 624 -9.34 22.21 -22.54
C LEU A 624 -10.10 20.87 -22.56
N VAL A 625 -10.06 20.16 -23.68
CA VAL A 625 -10.74 18.87 -23.85
C VAL A 625 -9.73 17.85 -24.36
N LYS A 626 -9.54 16.78 -23.59
CA LYS A 626 -8.76 15.60 -23.99
C LYS A 626 -9.71 14.41 -24.11
N ILE A 627 -9.62 13.65 -25.21
CA ILE A 627 -10.08 12.26 -25.18
C ILE A 627 -8.92 11.46 -24.58
N SER A 628 -9.10 10.92 -23.38
CA SER A 628 -8.00 10.51 -22.50
C SER A 628 -7.63 9.03 -22.63
N GLU A 629 -8.60 8.15 -22.92
CA GLU A 629 -8.43 6.71 -22.82
C GLU A 629 -9.25 5.97 -23.90
N LEU A 630 -9.25 6.47 -25.16
CA LEU A 630 -10.10 5.94 -26.22
C LEU A 630 -9.76 4.48 -26.53
N ASP A 631 -10.73 3.60 -26.31
CA ASP A 631 -10.75 2.24 -26.83
C ASP A 631 -12.17 1.85 -27.27
N MET A 632 -12.27 0.83 -28.12
CA MET A 632 -13.52 0.45 -28.75
C MET A 632 -13.72 -1.06 -28.75
N GLY A 633 -14.60 -1.54 -27.87
CA GLY A 633 -15.17 -2.89 -27.98
C GLY A 633 -16.23 -2.96 -29.08
N ILE A 634 -16.84 -4.12 -29.26
CA ILE A 634 -18.02 -4.31 -30.13
C ILE A 634 -19.03 -5.24 -29.46
N THR A 635 -20.32 -4.92 -29.60
CA THR A 635 -21.43 -5.70 -29.04
C THR A 635 -22.50 -6.00 -30.09
N GLY A 636 -23.18 -7.13 -29.92
CA GLY A 636 -24.32 -7.54 -30.75
C GLY A 636 -25.44 -8.17 -29.93
N PRO A 637 -26.42 -8.82 -30.58
CA PRO A 637 -27.61 -9.39 -29.91
C PRO A 637 -27.33 -10.43 -28.82
N ASN A 638 -26.11 -10.95 -28.73
CA ASN A 638 -25.66 -11.92 -27.74
C ASN A 638 -24.68 -11.33 -26.68
N GLY A 639 -24.45 -10.01 -26.69
CA GLY A 639 -23.43 -9.33 -25.90
C GLY A 639 -22.13 -9.05 -26.68
N THR A 640 -21.05 -8.85 -25.94
CA THR A 640 -19.69 -8.58 -26.45
C THR A 640 -19.24 -9.60 -27.51
N ILE A 641 -18.60 -9.12 -28.56
CA ILE A 641 -17.97 -9.92 -29.62
C ILE A 641 -16.45 -9.81 -29.46
N THR A 642 -15.78 -10.94 -29.28
CA THR A 642 -14.33 -11.02 -29.06
C THR A 642 -13.53 -11.00 -30.37
N THR A 643 -12.22 -10.79 -30.26
CA THR A 643 -11.28 -10.65 -31.38
C THR A 643 -11.24 -11.89 -32.30
N ASP A 644 -11.50 -13.09 -31.79
CA ASP A 644 -11.61 -14.33 -32.57
C ASP A 644 -12.97 -14.48 -33.30
N GLN A 645 -13.96 -13.64 -32.97
CA GLN A 645 -15.33 -13.70 -33.49
C GLN A 645 -15.69 -12.52 -34.40
N VAL A 646 -15.01 -11.38 -34.26
CA VAL A 646 -15.29 -10.17 -35.03
C VAL A 646 -14.98 -10.38 -36.53
N THR A 647 -15.91 -10.00 -37.39
CA THR A 647 -15.74 -10.12 -38.85
C THR A 647 -15.09 -8.88 -39.44
N TYR A 648 -14.49 -9.01 -40.63
CA TYR A 648 -13.93 -7.86 -41.35
C TYR A 648 -14.96 -6.73 -41.59
N GLU A 649 -16.21 -7.07 -41.90
CA GLU A 649 -17.30 -6.07 -42.06
C GLU A 649 -17.56 -5.32 -40.74
N GLN A 650 -17.49 -6.03 -39.61
CA GLN A 650 -17.62 -5.43 -38.28
C GLN A 650 -16.42 -4.55 -37.92
N GLN A 651 -15.20 -4.97 -38.25
CA GLN A 651 -13.99 -4.15 -38.08
C GLN A 651 -14.03 -2.86 -38.94
N LEU A 652 -14.58 -2.92 -40.15
CA LEU A 652 -14.81 -1.72 -40.97
C LEU A 652 -15.82 -0.77 -40.32
N LYS A 653 -16.90 -1.29 -39.73
CA LYS A 653 -17.88 -0.48 -38.98
C LYS A 653 -17.29 0.18 -37.72
N MET A 654 -16.41 -0.53 -37.01
CA MET A 654 -15.62 0.05 -35.91
C MET A 654 -14.66 1.15 -36.42
N ALA A 655 -14.02 0.95 -37.57
CA ALA A 655 -13.16 1.95 -38.20
C ALA A 655 -13.93 3.23 -38.58
N ASP A 656 -15.12 3.10 -39.15
CA ASP A 656 -16.01 4.24 -39.44
C ASP A 656 -16.44 4.97 -38.15
N PHE A 657 -16.67 4.26 -37.04
CA PHE A 657 -17.01 4.89 -35.77
C PHE A 657 -15.82 5.60 -35.10
N TYR A 658 -14.61 5.01 -35.15
CA TYR A 658 -13.37 5.68 -34.75
C TYR A 658 -13.17 6.98 -35.52
N LYS A 659 -13.34 6.92 -36.85
CA LYS A 659 -13.28 8.08 -37.75
C LYS A 659 -14.31 9.13 -37.35
N PHE A 660 -15.57 8.75 -37.12
CA PHE A 660 -16.64 9.65 -36.71
C PHE A 660 -16.31 10.39 -35.40
N ILE A 661 -15.86 9.68 -34.37
CA ILE A 661 -15.52 10.28 -33.06
C ILE A 661 -14.43 11.35 -33.23
N ILE A 662 -13.37 11.04 -33.98
CA ILE A 662 -12.22 11.92 -34.17
C ILE A 662 -12.57 13.11 -35.10
N GLU A 663 -13.32 12.88 -36.18
CA GLU A 663 -13.83 13.98 -37.03
C GLU A 663 -14.73 14.92 -36.23
N LYS A 664 -15.60 14.40 -35.35
CA LYS A 664 -16.47 15.24 -34.49
C LYS A 664 -15.73 15.96 -33.38
N TYR A 665 -14.66 15.39 -32.83
CA TYR A 665 -13.76 16.13 -31.93
C TYR A 665 -13.17 17.37 -32.64
N PHE A 666 -12.61 17.21 -33.84
CA PHE A 666 -12.02 18.32 -34.60
C PHE A 666 -13.04 19.31 -35.18
N GLU A 667 -14.26 18.87 -35.49
CA GLU A 667 -15.37 19.70 -36.00
C GLU A 667 -15.99 20.57 -34.90
N ILE A 668 -16.20 20.01 -33.70
CA ILE A 668 -17.03 20.63 -32.65
C ILE A 668 -16.17 21.34 -31.59
N ILE A 669 -15.07 20.73 -31.13
CA ILE A 669 -14.24 21.33 -30.07
C ILE A 669 -13.44 22.50 -30.69
N PRO A 670 -13.55 23.74 -30.17
CA PRO A 670 -12.79 24.87 -30.69
C PRO A 670 -11.28 24.62 -30.63
N GLN A 671 -10.55 25.03 -31.65
CA GLN A 671 -9.12 24.70 -31.82
C GLN A 671 -8.22 25.10 -30.63
N ALA A 672 -8.59 26.11 -29.84
CA ALA A 672 -7.88 26.53 -28.64
C ALA A 672 -8.17 25.66 -27.39
N GLN A 673 -9.22 24.85 -27.43
CA GLN A 673 -9.61 23.88 -26.41
C GLN A 673 -9.16 22.45 -26.74
N GLN A 674 -8.83 22.16 -28.00
CA GLN A 674 -8.36 20.84 -28.45
C GLN A 674 -6.98 20.49 -27.86
N TYR A 675 -6.93 19.81 -26.71
CA TYR A 675 -5.67 19.39 -26.07
C TYR A 675 -5.08 18.13 -26.72
N GLY A 676 -5.90 17.10 -26.99
CA GLY A 676 -5.38 15.83 -27.46
C GLY A 676 -6.38 14.69 -27.52
N ILE A 677 -5.93 13.58 -28.11
CA ILE A 677 -6.60 12.27 -28.15
C ILE A 677 -5.55 11.22 -27.81
N THR A 678 -5.81 10.39 -26.80
CA THR A 678 -5.02 9.22 -26.45
C THR A 678 -5.79 7.95 -26.84
N GLN A 679 -5.15 7.03 -27.56
CA GLN A 679 -5.62 5.65 -27.71
C GLN A 679 -5.18 4.86 -26.48
N TRP A 680 -6.07 4.12 -25.83
CA TRP A 680 -5.74 3.39 -24.61
C TRP A 680 -5.02 2.07 -24.90
N CYS A 681 -5.67 1.18 -25.64
CA CYS A 681 -5.10 -0.12 -25.96
C CYS A 681 -4.24 -0.04 -27.24
N CYS A 682 -2.95 -0.37 -27.13
CA CYS A 682 -2.08 -0.53 -28.28
C CYS A 682 -2.52 -1.71 -29.14
N THR A 683 -2.61 -2.90 -28.54
CA THR A 683 -3.08 -4.12 -29.20
C THR A 683 -4.50 -4.46 -28.78
N ASP A 684 -5.17 -5.34 -29.53
CA ASP A 684 -6.34 -6.09 -29.06
C ASP A 684 -6.06 -6.77 -27.71
N SER A 685 -7.10 -6.88 -26.89
CA SER A 685 -6.94 -7.28 -25.48
C SER A 685 -6.75 -8.80 -25.33
N PRO A 686 -5.75 -9.27 -24.56
CA PRO A 686 -5.62 -10.68 -24.23
C PRO A 686 -6.87 -11.26 -23.55
N ALA A 687 -7.21 -12.52 -23.85
CA ALA A 687 -8.36 -13.21 -23.24
C ALA A 687 -8.26 -13.40 -21.71
N ASN A 688 -7.08 -13.15 -21.13
CA ASN A 688 -6.82 -13.17 -19.69
C ASN A 688 -6.52 -11.77 -19.10
N SER A 689 -6.81 -10.70 -19.83
CA SER A 689 -6.64 -9.32 -19.36
C SER A 689 -7.63 -8.99 -18.25
N GLY A 690 -7.23 -8.14 -17.30
CA GLY A 690 -8.16 -7.51 -16.36
C GLY A 690 -9.03 -6.43 -17.02
N TRP A 691 -8.60 -5.92 -18.18
CA TRP A 691 -9.29 -4.88 -18.94
C TRP A 691 -9.83 -5.45 -20.27
N ARG A 692 -11.16 -5.35 -20.48
CA ARG A 692 -11.87 -5.80 -21.68
C ARG A 692 -11.38 -7.15 -22.26
N PRO A 693 -11.39 -8.26 -21.48
CA PRO A 693 -10.73 -9.50 -21.85
C PRO A 693 -11.17 -10.06 -23.21
N GLY A 694 -10.24 -10.13 -24.16
CA GLY A 694 -10.48 -10.68 -25.50
C GLY A 694 -11.14 -9.74 -26.51
N GLU A 695 -11.43 -8.48 -26.17
CA GLU A 695 -12.08 -7.51 -27.08
C GLU A 695 -11.11 -6.93 -28.14
N PRO A 696 -11.60 -6.64 -29.37
CA PRO A 696 -10.79 -6.10 -30.47
C PRO A 696 -10.56 -4.58 -30.36
N VAL A 697 -9.95 -4.17 -29.24
CA VAL A 697 -9.80 -2.78 -28.81
C VAL A 697 -8.60 -2.04 -29.42
N GLY A 698 -7.75 -2.74 -30.15
CA GLY A 698 -6.47 -2.22 -30.63
C GLY A 698 -6.56 -1.54 -31.99
N LEU A 699 -5.63 -0.62 -32.21
CA LEU A 699 -5.25 -0.22 -33.58
C LEU A 699 -4.27 -1.24 -34.20
N TRP A 700 -3.73 -2.15 -33.39
CA TRP A 700 -2.95 -3.31 -33.80
C TRP A 700 -3.53 -4.60 -33.22
N ASP A 701 -3.31 -5.73 -33.88
CA ASP A 701 -3.64 -7.06 -33.35
C ASP A 701 -2.60 -7.50 -32.31
N ALA A 702 -2.82 -8.65 -31.68
CA ALA A 702 -1.87 -9.24 -30.72
C ALA A 702 -0.50 -9.65 -31.33
N ASN A 703 -0.33 -9.54 -32.66
CA ASN A 703 0.93 -9.76 -33.38
C ASN A 703 1.57 -8.43 -33.85
N TYR A 704 1.05 -7.28 -33.42
CA TYR A 704 1.44 -5.93 -33.85
C TYR A 704 1.25 -5.64 -35.35
N SER A 705 0.29 -6.32 -36.00
CA SER A 705 -0.20 -6.00 -37.34
C SER A 705 -1.35 -4.98 -37.24
N ARG A 706 -1.43 -3.99 -38.13
CA ARG A 706 -2.51 -2.98 -38.09
C ARG A 706 -3.89 -3.62 -38.28
N THR A 707 -4.89 -3.16 -37.52
CA THR A 707 -6.31 -3.50 -37.71
C THR A 707 -7.02 -2.45 -38.59
N PRO A 708 -8.23 -2.71 -39.11
CA PRO A 708 -9.03 -1.67 -39.78
C PRO A 708 -9.30 -0.44 -38.89
N SER A 709 -9.34 -0.61 -37.56
CA SER A 709 -9.45 0.48 -36.58
C SER A 709 -8.32 1.51 -36.73
N TYR A 710 -7.09 1.09 -37.07
CA TYR A 710 -5.98 2.00 -37.42
C TYR A 710 -6.33 2.89 -38.60
N GLY A 711 -6.91 2.31 -39.66
CA GLY A 711 -7.34 3.04 -40.85
C GLY A 711 -8.45 4.05 -40.53
N GLY A 712 -9.41 3.65 -39.69
CA GLY A 712 -10.44 4.53 -39.13
C GLY A 712 -9.85 5.72 -38.37
N PHE A 713 -8.95 5.43 -37.42
CA PHE A 713 -8.27 6.45 -36.61
C PHE A 713 -7.45 7.43 -37.49
N ALA A 714 -6.67 6.91 -38.43
CA ALA A 714 -5.87 7.71 -39.36
C ALA A 714 -6.72 8.57 -40.30
N ASN A 715 -7.83 8.03 -40.83
CA ASN A 715 -8.79 8.78 -41.63
C ASN A 715 -9.45 9.90 -40.80
N GLY A 716 -9.76 9.62 -39.53
CA GLY A 716 -10.31 10.60 -38.58
C GLY A 716 -9.37 11.76 -38.30
N LEU A 717 -8.10 11.47 -37.98
CA LEU A 717 -7.05 12.48 -37.80
C LEU A 717 -6.89 13.36 -39.05
N ALA A 718 -6.98 12.77 -40.25
CA ALA A 718 -6.82 13.46 -41.51
C ALA A 718 -8.06 14.22 -42.01
N GLY A 719 -9.23 14.01 -41.38
CA GLY A 719 -10.53 14.56 -41.81
C GLY A 719 -10.98 14.09 -43.20
N LYS A 720 -10.53 12.90 -43.64
CA LYS A 720 -10.83 12.31 -44.96
C LYS A 720 -10.37 10.85 -45.03
N VAL A 721 -10.92 10.10 -45.97
CA VAL A 721 -10.38 8.78 -46.35
C VAL A 721 -9.01 8.96 -47.04
N ILE A 722 -8.01 8.20 -46.58
CA ILE A 722 -6.65 8.17 -47.14
C ILE A 722 -6.47 6.96 -48.08
N VAL A 723 -6.94 5.79 -47.64
CA VAL A 723 -6.90 4.53 -48.38
C VAL A 723 -8.30 3.92 -48.32
N GLU A 724 -8.84 3.52 -49.47
CA GLU A 724 -10.11 2.79 -49.51
C GLU A 724 -9.87 1.33 -49.04
N PRO A 725 -10.76 0.77 -48.20
CA PRO A 725 -10.61 -0.60 -47.73
C PRO A 725 -10.87 -1.63 -48.84
N SER A 726 -10.29 -2.82 -48.71
CA SER A 726 -10.63 -3.96 -49.57
C SER A 726 -12.13 -4.29 -49.48
N PRO A 727 -12.80 -4.66 -50.59
CA PRO A 727 -14.23 -5.00 -50.59
C PRO A 727 -14.53 -6.25 -49.76
N VAL A 728 -15.81 -6.44 -49.38
CA VAL A 728 -16.22 -7.54 -48.51
C VAL A 728 -16.43 -8.81 -49.35
N PRO A 729 -15.68 -9.91 -49.10
CA PRO A 729 -15.74 -11.10 -49.97
C PRO A 729 -17.15 -11.70 -50.08
N GLY A 730 -17.76 -11.54 -51.26
CA GLY A 730 -19.09 -12.07 -51.59
C GLY A 730 -20.23 -11.03 -51.67
N ASP A 731 -19.95 -9.74 -51.48
CA ASP A 731 -20.94 -8.65 -51.58
C ASP A 731 -21.51 -8.43 -53.00
N GLY A 732 -20.87 -8.98 -54.04
CA GLY A 732 -21.29 -8.87 -55.44
C GLY A 732 -20.79 -7.60 -56.14
N SER A 733 -19.92 -6.82 -55.52
CA SER A 733 -19.26 -5.64 -56.12
C SER A 733 -18.29 -5.98 -57.26
N ASP A 734 -17.89 -7.25 -57.40
CA ASP A 734 -16.98 -7.80 -58.42
C ASP A 734 -17.61 -7.88 -59.83
N ALA A 735 -18.27 -6.80 -60.23
CA ALA A 735 -19.15 -6.68 -61.39
C ALA A 735 -18.57 -5.76 -62.50
N GLY A 736 -17.27 -5.88 -62.78
CA GLY A 736 -16.72 -5.52 -64.10
C GLY A 736 -15.48 -4.62 -64.12
N ALA A 737 -14.29 -5.23 -64.09
CA ALA A 737 -13.03 -4.61 -64.50
C ALA A 737 -12.11 -5.61 -65.24
N ALA A 738 -12.66 -6.38 -66.18
CA ALA A 738 -11.93 -7.42 -66.92
C ALA A 738 -12.38 -7.60 -68.39
N GLU A 739 -12.00 -6.65 -69.26
CA GLU A 739 -11.72 -6.88 -70.70
C GLU A 739 -10.71 -5.85 -71.23
#